data_AF-A0A2E0WQ73-F1
#
_entry.id   AF-A0A2E0WQ73-F1
#
_cell.length_a   1.000
_cell.length_b   1.000
_cell.length_c   1.000
_cell.angle_alpha   90.00
_cell.angle_beta   90.00
_cell.angle_gamma   90.00
#
_symmetry.space_group_name_H-M   'P 1'
#
loop_
_entity.id
_entity.type
_entity.pdbx_description
1 polymer ?
#
loop_
_entity_poly.entity_id
_entity_poly.type
_entity_poly.pdbx_seq_one_letter_code
_entity_poly.pdbx_strand_id
1 'polypeptide(L)'
;MNKPNAKPATLSQAITLALLAAAPLSAQAGDRYWVCGDGWWDSFTAGSCWASTPGGSSSYTQPIDGDDVHLISDDSVDRTVNYYNSVHPDAVLNSLTIDATGSGSMTLSYGQDHNLTTQTEIIGDAGSGSLVQSIGTHTVNTDLILGHQSGAQGSMTIRSEASLTAGALVVGDQGNGSLDVENGGDVDVIGNTLIGREVGSYGSISVDGDGSWMDNKGTLVGYNGSGFLTVTNAGMVQSDWAYVGYQNYGQATVDGADSWWNIYGEQRIGYDAHGRLSVSNGGNVGNYEGRVGVKADSIGVVIVEDAGSRWTNSGDLYVGDAGSGELTIRNGGVVSSQHGLIGDQVGATGEVTVQGNGSRWSGYGDLGVGVEGTGELNIDAGGEVSVNDHVFVGSREGGSGSIHVYGTGSRLESTGVYVGAGGTGTVEVTNGGAVVSSGSVDIGYRGEGVATLAGAGSSWDVGNYLWVGDTASGTLTVRDGAALSSGRSLIGASALGTGTVTLSGPGSSWSSSDSVYVGGGMSSSGGSGTLTVENGAALTVANAMQIWDEGAVRLNGGSIEVGTLASTGSFSFNAGRLGVGGDLQMGADDPLGSYLYLNRTRILEIGGTTTLTGYSTLTLDGGSFSTGALVDNGGFNFERGTFNLTGSELRVGNGGLFGSFVQFDGDQAVNVTQTATVDAGAVLALNNGRFGAGTIMNHGRIVLDGMIAALNGGVLNNAGTLAGTGQVGAALNNGPGGEVRLETGTTLTFTGAGNSNAGRISLLGGTADFTRGLTNASGGQISGHGTLVTGDGSTLQLQDGSDLVVSGDKTYTGDGSLDDVVVASAGGLTNQGALALSGDSDIIGDVDNTGGGIIVVSGGATATFHDDVVHNGAEIRVSEGSRAVFFGAASGAGAYTGNGTVHFEGDLLPGNSPALVTVEGDMVLTDSSRTLFELGGHDRGLEYDAFDIGGSLTLGGALDVEWYDLGEGLFTAQAGDSFDLFRAESITGGFDSLTLASLGAGLEWEYSLLTDAFGSTDILRMSVVSTSAVPVPAAVWLFGSGLLGLVGVARRRRA
;
A
#
# COMPACT_ATOMS: atom_id res chain seq x y z
N MET A 1 -37.99 -20.99 3.02
CA MET A 1 -38.23 -19.97 1.97
C MET A 1 -39.58 -20.29 1.34
N ASN A 2 -40.51 -19.34 1.17
CA ASN A 2 -41.80 -19.62 0.52
C ASN A 2 -41.67 -19.49 -1.01
N LYS A 3 -42.07 -20.52 -1.78
CA LYS A 3 -43.15 -20.31 -2.74
C LYS A 3 -44.45 -20.84 -2.10
N PRO A 4 -45.43 -19.95 -1.84
CA PRO A 4 -46.66 -20.26 -1.15
C PRO A 4 -47.63 -20.88 -2.14
N ASN A 5 -48.02 -22.10 -1.88
CA ASN A 5 -49.38 -22.61 -2.03
C ASN A 5 -49.30 -24.04 -1.51
N ALA A 6 -49.91 -24.34 -0.37
CA ALA A 6 -50.49 -25.67 -0.23
C ALA A 6 -51.28 -25.90 -1.53
N LYS A 7 -51.20 -27.11 -2.11
CA LYS A 7 -52.02 -27.55 -3.24
C LYS A 7 -53.32 -26.74 -3.23
N PRO A 8 -53.58 -25.82 -4.19
CA PRO A 8 -54.79 -25.02 -4.17
C PRO A 8 -55.90 -26.03 -3.93
N ALA A 9 -56.71 -25.85 -2.88
CA ALA A 9 -57.66 -26.85 -2.44
C ALA A 9 -58.59 -27.19 -3.61
N THR A 10 -58.19 -28.14 -4.45
CA THR A 10 -59.05 -28.83 -5.36
C THR A 10 -60.03 -29.54 -4.44
N LEU A 11 -61.29 -29.65 -4.87
CA LEU A 11 -62.38 -30.24 -4.10
C LEU A 11 -62.15 -31.72 -3.68
N SER A 12 -60.91 -32.24 -3.74
CA SER A 12 -60.52 -33.58 -3.35
C SER A 12 -60.24 -33.77 -1.84
N GLN A 13 -60.23 -32.70 -1.03
CA GLN A 13 -60.17 -32.81 0.45
C GLN A 13 -61.41 -33.51 1.10
N ALA A 14 -62.35 -34.02 0.30
CA ALA A 14 -63.49 -34.80 0.78
C ALA A 14 -63.30 -36.34 0.71
N ILE A 15 -62.18 -36.86 0.20
CA ILE A 15 -61.98 -38.33 0.07
C ILE A 15 -61.10 -38.91 1.20
N THR A 16 -60.76 -38.13 2.24
CA THR A 16 -60.15 -38.69 3.46
C THR A 16 -61.20 -39.31 4.39
N LEU A 17 -61.98 -40.30 3.91
CA LEU A 17 -62.68 -41.28 4.77
C LEU A 17 -63.33 -42.48 4.03
N ALA A 18 -63.06 -42.71 2.73
CA ALA A 18 -63.66 -43.82 1.99
C ALA A 18 -62.76 -45.05 1.80
N LEU A 19 -61.44 -44.94 2.07
CA LEU A 19 -60.46 -46.04 1.88
C LEU A 19 -60.60 -47.25 2.83
N LEU A 20 -61.62 -47.29 3.70
CA LEU A 20 -61.87 -48.42 4.60
C LEU A 20 -63.25 -49.08 4.42
N ALA A 21 -64.03 -48.68 3.43
CA ALA A 21 -65.27 -49.37 3.10
C ALA A 21 -65.05 -50.32 1.91
N ALA A 22 -64.33 -51.43 2.14
CA ALA A 22 -64.52 -52.62 1.33
C ALA A 22 -65.97 -53.10 1.53
N ALA A 23 -66.90 -52.59 0.71
CA ALA A 23 -68.19 -53.24 0.54
C ALA A 23 -67.92 -54.61 -0.09
N PRO A 24 -68.51 -55.71 0.40
CA PRO A 24 -68.32 -57.02 -0.19
C PRO A 24 -68.85 -57.02 -1.62
N LEU A 25 -67.95 -57.09 -2.61
CA LEU A 25 -68.27 -57.41 -4.01
C LEU A 25 -69.00 -58.76 -4.02
N SER A 26 -70.33 -58.69 -4.07
CA SER A 26 -71.20 -59.85 -4.06
C SER A 26 -72.30 -59.68 -5.11
N ALA A 27 -71.90 -59.58 -6.39
CA ALA A 27 -72.66 -60.10 -7.52
C ALA A 27 -71.85 -60.02 -8.82
N GLN A 28 -71.21 -61.14 -9.19
CA GLN A 28 -70.86 -61.53 -10.56
C GLN A 28 -69.69 -60.79 -11.27
N ALA A 29 -68.51 -60.78 -10.63
CA ALA A 29 -67.21 -60.52 -11.26
C ALA A 29 -66.84 -61.60 -12.30
N GLY A 30 -66.27 -61.19 -13.44
CA GLY A 30 -65.57 -62.09 -14.36
C GLY A 30 -64.69 -61.34 -15.36
N ASP A 31 -63.90 -62.09 -16.13
CA ASP A 31 -62.95 -61.49 -17.07
C ASP A 31 -63.65 -60.77 -18.23
N ARG A 32 -63.09 -59.62 -18.64
CA ARG A 32 -63.52 -58.81 -19.78
C ARG A 32 -62.33 -58.46 -20.65
N TYR A 33 -62.29 -59.04 -21.84
CA TYR A 33 -61.25 -58.82 -22.84
C TYR A 33 -61.75 -57.89 -23.93
N TRP A 34 -60.97 -56.85 -24.24
CA TRP A 34 -61.17 -56.06 -25.44
C TRP A 34 -60.73 -56.86 -26.68
N VAL A 35 -61.65 -57.08 -27.62
CA VAL A 35 -61.38 -57.90 -28.84
C VAL A 35 -61.45 -57.12 -30.15
N CYS A 36 -61.65 -55.80 -30.07
CA CYS A 36 -61.69 -54.91 -31.22
C CYS A 36 -60.31 -54.32 -31.55
N GLY A 37 -60.19 -53.67 -32.71
CA GLY A 37 -59.08 -52.75 -32.99
C GLY A 37 -59.25 -51.43 -32.23
N ASP A 38 -58.92 -50.32 -32.87
CA ASP A 38 -59.22 -48.99 -32.33
C ASP A 38 -60.72 -48.81 -32.09
N GLY A 39 -61.08 -48.19 -30.96
CA GLY A 39 -62.48 -47.97 -30.63
C GLY A 39 -62.71 -47.14 -29.38
N TRP A 40 -63.98 -47.00 -29.03
CA TRP A 40 -64.44 -46.41 -27.78
C TRP A 40 -64.83 -47.51 -26.81
N TRP A 41 -64.52 -47.37 -25.53
CA TRP A 41 -64.86 -48.32 -24.46
C TRP A 41 -66.34 -48.77 -24.51
N ASP A 42 -67.23 -47.84 -24.82
CA ASP A 42 -68.68 -48.04 -25.00
C ASP A 42 -69.13 -48.26 -26.46
N SER A 43 -68.25 -48.61 -27.40
CA SER A 43 -68.65 -48.73 -28.82
C SER A 43 -69.75 -49.78 -29.04
N PHE A 44 -70.89 -49.34 -29.58
CA PHE A 44 -72.06 -50.19 -29.90
C PHE A 44 -72.31 -50.38 -31.40
N THR A 45 -71.59 -49.66 -32.27
CA THR A 45 -71.95 -49.52 -33.70
C THR A 45 -71.73 -50.77 -34.55
N ALA A 46 -71.12 -51.84 -34.01
CA ALA A 46 -70.95 -53.15 -34.67
C ALA A 46 -71.20 -54.38 -33.75
N GLY A 47 -71.79 -54.18 -32.56
CA GLY A 47 -71.79 -55.17 -31.48
C GLY A 47 -70.78 -54.80 -30.38
N SER A 48 -70.87 -55.42 -29.20
CA SER A 48 -70.03 -55.05 -28.06
C SER A 48 -68.59 -55.56 -28.21
N CYS A 49 -67.59 -54.68 -28.09
CA CYS A 49 -66.17 -55.03 -28.19
C CYS A 49 -65.62 -55.86 -27.01
N TRP A 50 -66.48 -56.33 -26.11
CA TRP A 50 -66.12 -57.08 -24.91
C TRP A 50 -66.45 -58.57 -25.03
N ALA A 51 -65.49 -59.41 -24.62
CA ALA A 51 -65.60 -60.88 -24.56
C ALA A 51 -65.18 -61.41 -23.18
N SER A 52 -65.59 -62.64 -22.84
CA SER A 52 -65.18 -63.32 -21.59
C SER A 52 -63.90 -64.14 -21.72
N THR A 53 -63.34 -64.24 -22.92
CA THR A 53 -62.07 -64.93 -23.19
C THR A 53 -61.25 -64.14 -24.21
N PRO A 54 -59.90 -64.23 -24.19
CA PRO A 54 -59.05 -63.61 -25.20
C PRO A 54 -59.44 -64.02 -26.62
N GLY A 55 -59.58 -63.05 -27.54
CA GLY A 55 -59.95 -63.30 -28.95
C GLY A 55 -61.35 -63.90 -29.17
N GLY A 56 -62.20 -63.92 -28.14
CA GLY A 56 -63.58 -64.42 -28.21
C GLY A 56 -64.51 -63.56 -29.07
N SER A 57 -65.71 -64.05 -29.36
CA SER A 57 -66.72 -63.26 -30.06
C SER A 57 -67.25 -62.13 -29.16
N SER A 58 -67.40 -60.95 -29.76
CA SER A 58 -68.03 -59.74 -29.23
C SER A 58 -69.47 -59.97 -28.73
N SER A 59 -69.65 -60.40 -27.47
CA SER A 59 -70.96 -60.84 -26.95
C SER A 59 -71.30 -60.45 -25.52
N TYR A 60 -70.40 -59.78 -24.80
CA TYR A 60 -70.62 -59.38 -23.40
C TYR A 60 -70.92 -57.89 -23.27
N THR A 61 -71.59 -57.49 -22.20
CA THR A 61 -71.77 -56.06 -21.88
C THR A 61 -70.45 -55.45 -21.43
N GLN A 62 -70.40 -54.12 -21.39
CA GLN A 62 -69.29 -53.36 -20.84
C GLN A 62 -68.90 -53.83 -19.43
N PRO A 63 -67.64 -53.62 -19.01
CA PRO A 63 -67.19 -53.93 -17.66
C PRO A 63 -68.08 -53.31 -16.57
N ILE A 64 -68.39 -54.13 -15.57
CA ILE A 64 -69.18 -53.76 -14.38
C ILE A 64 -68.33 -53.85 -13.11
N ASP A 65 -68.91 -53.48 -11.96
CA ASP A 65 -68.29 -53.63 -10.65
C ASP A 65 -67.69 -55.02 -10.41
N GLY A 66 -66.41 -55.05 -10.07
CA GLY A 66 -65.65 -56.25 -9.75
C GLY A 66 -65.14 -57.05 -10.95
N ASP A 67 -65.39 -56.64 -12.20
CA ASP A 67 -64.81 -57.33 -13.36
C ASP A 67 -63.28 -57.13 -13.42
N ASP A 68 -62.58 -58.15 -13.94
CA ASP A 68 -61.16 -58.08 -14.31
C ASP A 68 -61.05 -57.70 -15.78
N VAL A 69 -60.50 -56.53 -16.07
CA VAL A 69 -60.50 -55.93 -17.41
C VAL A 69 -59.14 -56.04 -18.06
N HIS A 70 -59.12 -56.58 -19.27
CA HIS A 70 -57.91 -56.82 -20.05
C HIS A 70 -58.02 -56.16 -21.42
N LEU A 71 -57.26 -55.09 -21.59
CA LEU A 71 -56.96 -54.46 -22.87
C LEU A 71 -55.71 -55.15 -23.42
N ILE A 72 -55.91 -56.22 -24.21
CA ILE A 72 -54.79 -57.05 -24.68
C ILE A 72 -54.72 -57.19 -26.21
N SER A 73 -53.49 -57.29 -26.71
CA SER A 73 -53.15 -57.52 -28.11
C SER A 73 -51.95 -58.47 -28.21
N ASP A 74 -51.87 -59.28 -29.26
CA ASP A 74 -50.74 -60.19 -29.53
C ASP A 74 -50.08 -59.99 -30.91
N ASP A 75 -50.50 -58.96 -31.65
CA ASP A 75 -49.98 -58.67 -32.99
C ASP A 75 -49.04 -57.44 -33.04
N SER A 76 -48.64 -57.08 -34.25
CA SER A 76 -47.71 -55.97 -34.49
C SER A 76 -48.40 -54.62 -34.70
N VAL A 77 -49.67 -54.47 -34.32
CA VAL A 77 -50.47 -53.27 -34.59
C VAL A 77 -50.69 -52.49 -33.30
N ASP A 78 -50.38 -51.20 -33.35
CA ASP A 78 -50.71 -50.28 -32.26
C ASP A 78 -52.23 -50.06 -32.23
N ARG A 79 -52.82 -50.17 -31.04
CA ARG A 79 -54.26 -50.01 -30.82
C ARG A 79 -54.52 -48.96 -29.75
N THR A 80 -55.57 -48.18 -29.97
CA THR A 80 -56.07 -47.18 -29.00
C THR A 80 -57.52 -47.46 -28.62
N VAL A 81 -57.75 -47.64 -27.33
CA VAL A 81 -59.09 -47.65 -26.73
C VAL A 81 -59.33 -46.29 -26.09
N ASN A 82 -60.37 -45.59 -26.55
CA ASN A 82 -60.78 -44.31 -25.99
C ASN A 82 -61.72 -44.58 -24.82
N TYR A 83 -61.31 -44.19 -23.61
CA TYR A 83 -62.10 -44.38 -22.40
C TYR A 83 -63.32 -43.45 -22.42
N TYR A 84 -64.49 -44.07 -22.32
CA TYR A 84 -65.79 -43.42 -22.14
C TYR A 84 -66.76 -44.49 -21.66
N ASN A 85 -67.08 -44.49 -20.36
CA ASN A 85 -67.99 -45.45 -19.75
C ASN A 85 -69.25 -44.73 -19.26
N SER A 86 -70.17 -44.48 -20.17
CA SER A 86 -71.49 -43.89 -19.90
C SER A 86 -72.49 -44.90 -19.32
N VAL A 87 -72.26 -46.20 -19.53
CA VAL A 87 -73.17 -47.26 -19.08
C VAL A 87 -72.99 -47.56 -17.60
N HIS A 88 -71.74 -47.66 -17.15
CA HIS A 88 -71.36 -47.92 -15.76
C HIS A 88 -70.31 -46.89 -15.30
N PRO A 89 -70.66 -45.60 -15.20
CA PRO A 89 -69.71 -44.52 -14.94
C PRO A 89 -69.06 -44.57 -13.54
N ASP A 90 -69.70 -45.25 -12.59
CA ASP A 90 -69.20 -45.42 -11.22
C ASP A 90 -68.61 -46.82 -10.98
N ALA A 91 -68.30 -47.56 -12.06
CA ALA A 91 -67.80 -48.92 -11.94
C ALA A 91 -66.45 -48.97 -11.20
N VAL A 92 -66.36 -49.85 -10.21
CA VAL A 92 -65.09 -50.18 -9.52
C VAL A 92 -64.60 -51.53 -10.04
N LEU A 93 -63.60 -51.50 -10.92
CA LEU A 93 -63.00 -52.70 -11.49
C LEU A 93 -62.16 -53.43 -10.45
N ASN A 94 -62.12 -54.76 -10.50
CA ASN A 94 -61.19 -55.53 -9.67
C ASN A 94 -59.75 -55.40 -10.17
N SER A 95 -59.54 -55.47 -11.48
CA SER A 95 -58.25 -55.14 -12.08
C SER A 95 -58.40 -54.53 -13.48
N LEU A 96 -57.38 -53.78 -13.89
CA LEU A 96 -57.20 -53.33 -15.27
C LEU A 96 -55.80 -53.70 -15.75
N THR A 97 -55.69 -54.41 -16.87
CA THR A 97 -54.42 -54.71 -17.54
C THR A 97 -54.43 -54.10 -18.93
N ILE A 98 -53.39 -53.33 -19.26
CA ILE A 98 -53.17 -52.73 -20.59
C ILE A 98 -51.88 -53.29 -21.16
N ASP A 99 -51.95 -54.19 -22.13
CA ASP A 99 -50.77 -54.94 -22.57
C ASP A 99 -50.84 -55.44 -24.03
N ALA A 100 -49.84 -55.11 -24.84
CA ALA A 100 -49.63 -55.73 -26.15
C ALA A 100 -48.41 -56.65 -26.12
N THR A 101 -48.64 -57.97 -26.12
CA THR A 101 -47.60 -59.01 -26.11
C THR A 101 -46.91 -59.22 -27.47
N GLY A 102 -47.52 -58.71 -28.55
CA GLY A 102 -46.88 -58.62 -29.87
C GLY A 102 -45.91 -57.44 -29.97
N SER A 103 -45.48 -57.08 -31.18
CA SER A 103 -44.57 -55.94 -31.36
C SER A 103 -45.26 -54.58 -31.46
N GLY A 104 -46.60 -54.54 -31.40
CA GLY A 104 -47.38 -53.30 -31.31
C GLY A 104 -47.56 -52.84 -29.85
N SER A 105 -48.30 -51.75 -29.64
CA SER A 105 -48.65 -51.20 -28.33
C SER A 105 -50.16 -51.15 -28.08
N MET A 106 -50.58 -51.35 -26.83
CA MET A 106 -51.97 -51.14 -26.42
C MET A 106 -52.08 -49.83 -25.62
N THR A 107 -52.89 -48.88 -26.10
CA THR A 107 -53.09 -47.57 -25.46
C THR A 107 -54.52 -47.39 -24.95
N LEU A 108 -54.67 -46.95 -23.70
CA LEU A 108 -55.93 -46.39 -23.18
C LEU A 108 -55.86 -44.86 -23.14
N SER A 109 -56.77 -44.17 -23.83
CA SER A 109 -56.77 -42.70 -23.91
C SER A 109 -58.03 -42.10 -23.29
N TYR A 110 -57.86 -41.15 -22.37
CA TYR A 110 -58.97 -40.39 -21.76
C TYR A 110 -59.12 -39.05 -22.47
N GLY A 111 -60.23 -38.91 -23.20
CA GLY A 111 -60.57 -37.69 -23.94
C GLY A 111 -61.85 -36.99 -23.49
N GLN A 112 -62.52 -37.48 -22.44
CA GLN A 112 -63.78 -36.94 -21.90
C GLN A 112 -63.75 -37.01 -20.36
N ASP A 113 -64.42 -36.06 -19.68
CA ASP A 113 -64.43 -35.94 -18.22
C ASP A 113 -65.27 -37.07 -17.57
N HIS A 114 -64.60 -38.17 -17.23
CA HIS A 114 -65.18 -39.37 -16.62
C HIS A 114 -64.25 -39.94 -15.55
N ASN A 115 -64.84 -40.73 -14.66
CA ASN A 115 -64.11 -41.41 -13.60
C ASN A 115 -63.76 -42.86 -14.03
N LEU A 116 -62.55 -43.30 -13.71
CA LEU A 116 -62.21 -44.74 -13.66
C LEU A 116 -61.76 -45.07 -12.25
N THR A 117 -62.31 -46.16 -11.69
CA THR A 117 -61.82 -46.71 -10.43
C THR A 117 -61.46 -48.18 -10.61
N THR A 118 -60.28 -48.57 -10.14
CA THR A 118 -59.77 -49.95 -10.14
C THR A 118 -59.25 -50.31 -8.76
N GLN A 119 -59.15 -51.61 -8.41
CA GLN A 119 -58.34 -52.01 -7.26
C GLN A 119 -56.87 -51.99 -7.65
N THR A 120 -56.48 -52.81 -8.62
CA THR A 120 -55.10 -52.90 -9.14
C THR A 120 -55.07 -52.59 -10.62
N GLU A 121 -54.04 -51.88 -11.06
CA GLU A 121 -53.81 -51.58 -12.48
C GLU A 121 -52.38 -51.93 -12.91
N ILE A 122 -52.28 -52.58 -14.07
CA ILE A 122 -51.01 -52.96 -14.69
C ILE A 122 -50.97 -52.41 -16.12
N ILE A 123 -49.95 -51.61 -16.41
CA ILE A 123 -49.69 -51.05 -17.74
C ILE A 123 -48.36 -51.61 -18.24
N GLY A 124 -48.41 -52.40 -19.32
CA GLY A 124 -47.29 -53.22 -19.77
C GLY A 124 -47.03 -54.37 -18.80
N ASP A 125 -47.78 -55.47 -18.94
CA ASP A 125 -47.61 -56.67 -18.10
C ASP A 125 -46.40 -57.48 -18.58
N ALA A 126 -46.50 -58.14 -19.73
CA ALA A 126 -45.41 -58.86 -20.38
C ALA A 126 -44.94 -58.19 -21.69
N GLY A 127 -45.75 -57.29 -22.23
CA GLY A 127 -45.54 -56.59 -23.48
C GLY A 127 -45.54 -55.07 -23.32
N SER A 128 -46.12 -54.35 -24.28
CA SER A 128 -46.14 -52.88 -24.30
C SER A 128 -47.53 -52.32 -24.02
N GLY A 129 -47.66 -51.51 -22.97
CA GLY A 129 -48.90 -50.82 -22.58
C GLY A 129 -48.68 -49.32 -22.39
N SER A 130 -49.72 -48.54 -22.67
CA SER A 130 -49.72 -47.09 -22.47
C SER A 130 -51.07 -46.57 -21.97
N LEU A 131 -51.06 -45.56 -21.11
CA LEU A 131 -52.26 -44.81 -20.71
C LEU A 131 -52.00 -43.31 -20.83
N VAL A 132 -52.86 -42.60 -21.54
CA VAL A 132 -52.80 -41.13 -21.68
C VAL A 132 -54.07 -40.53 -21.08
N GLN A 133 -53.91 -39.86 -19.93
CA GLN A 133 -55.00 -39.17 -19.23
C GLN A 133 -54.92 -37.66 -19.47
N SER A 134 -55.85 -37.11 -20.24
CA SER A 134 -55.87 -35.66 -20.54
C SER A 134 -57.00 -34.90 -19.85
N ILE A 135 -57.88 -35.59 -19.12
CA ILE A 135 -58.99 -35.03 -18.33
C ILE A 135 -59.55 -36.13 -17.41
N GLY A 136 -60.39 -35.75 -16.43
CA GLY A 136 -61.12 -36.69 -15.56
C GLY A 136 -60.33 -37.15 -14.34
N THR A 137 -60.96 -37.98 -13.50
CA THR A 137 -60.37 -38.54 -12.27
C THR A 137 -60.12 -40.03 -12.41
N HIS A 138 -58.93 -40.48 -12.07
CA HIS A 138 -58.56 -41.88 -12.07
C HIS A 138 -58.15 -42.31 -10.65
N THR A 139 -58.73 -43.40 -10.15
CA THR A 139 -58.42 -43.93 -8.81
C THR A 139 -58.02 -45.40 -8.89
N VAL A 140 -56.80 -45.70 -8.46
CA VAL A 140 -56.28 -47.06 -8.26
C VAL A 140 -56.16 -47.30 -6.76
N ASN A 141 -57.03 -48.13 -6.18
CA ASN A 141 -57.13 -48.25 -4.73
C ASN A 141 -55.91 -48.93 -4.07
N THR A 142 -55.25 -49.84 -4.79
CA THR A 142 -54.05 -50.55 -4.32
C THR A 142 -52.86 -50.18 -5.20
N ASP A 143 -52.34 -51.09 -6.01
CA ASP A 143 -51.09 -50.93 -6.74
C ASP A 143 -51.35 -50.51 -8.18
N LEU A 144 -50.71 -49.41 -8.59
CA LEU A 144 -50.52 -49.05 -9.99
C LEU A 144 -49.10 -49.45 -10.41
N ILE A 145 -48.98 -50.33 -11.40
CA ILE A 145 -47.71 -50.91 -11.85
C ILE A 145 -47.48 -50.58 -13.33
N LEU A 146 -46.35 -49.94 -13.64
CA LEU A 146 -45.90 -49.65 -15.00
C LEU A 146 -44.68 -50.53 -15.33
N GLY A 147 -44.77 -51.40 -16.32
CA GLY A 147 -43.70 -52.32 -16.72
C GLY A 147 -43.49 -53.44 -15.70
N HIS A 148 -44.48 -54.33 -15.59
CA HIS A 148 -44.55 -55.34 -14.52
C HIS A 148 -43.50 -56.46 -14.66
N GLN A 149 -43.45 -57.17 -15.80
CA GLN A 149 -42.55 -58.30 -16.02
C GLN A 149 -41.27 -57.90 -16.77
N SER A 150 -40.27 -58.78 -16.74
CA SER A 150 -39.00 -58.57 -17.44
C SER A 150 -39.20 -58.39 -18.95
N GLY A 151 -38.70 -57.28 -19.49
CA GLY A 151 -38.82 -56.91 -20.90
C GLY A 151 -40.10 -56.14 -21.26
N ALA A 152 -41.06 -56.02 -20.34
CA ALA A 152 -42.27 -55.23 -20.54
C ALA A 152 -42.00 -53.72 -20.58
N GLN A 153 -42.88 -52.97 -21.23
CA GLN A 153 -42.83 -51.53 -21.40
C GLN A 153 -44.16 -50.92 -20.96
N GLY A 154 -44.20 -50.25 -19.82
CA GLY A 154 -45.36 -49.54 -19.30
C GLY A 154 -45.16 -48.03 -19.35
N SER A 155 -46.14 -47.29 -19.86
CA SER A 155 -46.09 -45.82 -19.88
C SER A 155 -47.41 -45.20 -19.46
N MET A 156 -47.34 -44.12 -18.68
CA MET A 156 -48.50 -43.34 -18.29
C MET A 156 -48.20 -41.84 -18.44
N THR A 157 -49.13 -41.08 -19.02
CA THR A 157 -49.05 -39.62 -19.12
C THR A 157 -50.29 -38.99 -18.49
N ILE A 158 -50.10 -38.09 -17.52
CA ILE A 158 -51.16 -37.33 -16.85
C ILE A 158 -51.00 -35.86 -17.20
N ARG A 159 -52.04 -35.23 -17.75
CA ARG A 159 -51.95 -33.85 -18.21
C ARG A 159 -53.27 -33.09 -18.24
N SER A 160 -53.18 -31.77 -18.48
CA SER A 160 -54.34 -30.89 -18.73
C SER A 160 -55.39 -30.95 -17.61
N GLU A 161 -54.94 -30.79 -16.36
CA GLU A 161 -55.77 -30.84 -15.14
C GLU A 161 -56.38 -32.21 -14.80
N ALA A 162 -55.97 -33.29 -15.49
CA ALA A 162 -56.32 -34.65 -15.10
C ALA A 162 -55.78 -35.00 -13.70
N SER A 163 -56.57 -35.78 -12.93
CA SER A 163 -56.17 -36.24 -11.60
C SER A 163 -56.05 -37.76 -11.50
N LEU A 164 -55.01 -38.23 -10.83
CA LEU A 164 -54.75 -39.63 -10.50
C LEU A 164 -54.58 -39.77 -8.99
N THR A 165 -55.29 -40.72 -8.38
CA THR A 165 -55.02 -41.18 -7.01
C THR A 165 -54.62 -42.65 -7.04
N ALA A 166 -53.49 -43.00 -6.43
CA ALA A 166 -53.02 -44.38 -6.35
C ALA A 166 -52.74 -44.79 -4.89
N GLY A 167 -53.02 -46.05 -4.54
CA GLY A 167 -52.65 -46.61 -3.24
C GLY A 167 -51.13 -46.72 -3.09
N ALA A 168 -50.46 -47.37 -4.04
CA ALA A 168 -49.01 -47.34 -4.22
C ALA A 168 -48.69 -47.27 -5.71
N LEU A 169 -47.51 -46.72 -6.04
CA LEU A 169 -47.06 -46.55 -7.42
C LEU A 169 -45.74 -47.28 -7.62
N VAL A 170 -45.68 -48.16 -8.62
CA VAL A 170 -44.48 -48.87 -9.05
C VAL A 170 -44.18 -48.52 -10.50
N VAL A 171 -43.08 -47.83 -10.74
CA VAL A 171 -42.63 -47.43 -12.08
C VAL A 171 -41.37 -48.23 -12.42
N GLY A 172 -41.50 -49.19 -13.34
CA GLY A 172 -40.50 -50.19 -13.66
C GLY A 172 -40.41 -51.22 -12.54
N ASP A 173 -41.28 -52.24 -12.56
CA ASP A 173 -41.22 -53.34 -11.58
C ASP A 173 -40.07 -54.29 -11.91
N GLN A 174 -40.25 -55.19 -12.89
CA GLN A 174 -39.17 -55.99 -13.49
C GLN A 174 -38.84 -55.54 -14.93
N GLY A 175 -39.72 -54.74 -15.54
CA GLY A 175 -39.56 -54.18 -16.87
C GLY A 175 -39.20 -52.70 -16.84
N ASN A 176 -39.56 -52.00 -17.90
CA ASN A 176 -39.37 -50.57 -18.04
C ASN A 176 -40.70 -49.85 -17.80
N GLY A 177 -40.72 -48.89 -16.88
CA GLY A 177 -41.87 -48.05 -16.58
C GLY A 177 -41.55 -46.57 -16.76
N SER A 178 -42.51 -45.80 -17.27
CA SER A 178 -42.43 -44.35 -17.37
C SER A 178 -43.72 -43.67 -16.93
N LEU A 179 -43.64 -42.66 -16.07
CA LEU A 179 -44.75 -41.77 -15.73
C LEU A 179 -44.37 -40.32 -16.05
N ASP A 180 -45.16 -39.67 -16.90
CA ASP A 180 -45.01 -38.26 -17.24
C ASP A 180 -46.21 -37.48 -16.69
N VAL A 181 -45.96 -36.53 -15.79
CA VAL A 181 -46.94 -35.59 -15.24
C VAL A 181 -46.66 -34.23 -15.84
N GLU A 182 -47.46 -33.82 -16.81
CA GLU A 182 -47.18 -32.62 -17.62
C GLU A 182 -48.36 -31.65 -17.68
N ASN A 183 -48.11 -30.36 -17.92
CA ASN A 183 -49.13 -29.37 -18.27
C ASN A 183 -50.38 -29.37 -17.34
N GLY A 184 -50.19 -29.34 -16.02
CA GLY A 184 -51.31 -29.26 -15.07
C GLY A 184 -51.77 -30.60 -14.49
N GLY A 185 -51.11 -31.72 -14.79
CA GLY A 185 -51.47 -33.03 -14.23
C GLY A 185 -51.30 -33.10 -12.70
N ASP A 186 -52.20 -33.80 -12.00
CA ASP A 186 -52.19 -33.94 -10.54
C ASP A 186 -52.16 -35.42 -10.15
N VAL A 187 -51.10 -35.86 -9.48
CA VAL A 187 -50.91 -37.24 -9.00
C VAL A 187 -50.82 -37.26 -7.49
N ASP A 188 -51.65 -38.06 -6.84
CA ASP A 188 -51.68 -38.26 -5.38
C ASP A 188 -51.49 -39.75 -5.05
N VAL A 189 -50.35 -40.11 -4.46
CA VAL A 189 -50.03 -41.48 -4.08
C VAL A 189 -50.10 -41.61 -2.55
N ILE A 190 -51.12 -42.31 -2.07
CA ILE A 190 -51.39 -42.46 -0.63
C ILE A 190 -50.24 -43.21 0.09
N GLY A 191 -49.60 -44.12 -0.63
CA GLY A 191 -48.48 -44.94 -0.19
C GLY A 191 -47.16 -44.53 -0.82
N ASN A 192 -46.28 -45.52 -1.00
CA ASN A 192 -44.93 -45.28 -1.51
C ASN A 192 -44.92 -45.30 -3.04
N THR A 193 -44.04 -44.48 -3.60
CA THR A 193 -43.63 -44.51 -5.01
C THR A 193 -42.30 -45.24 -5.12
N LEU A 194 -42.26 -46.35 -5.87
CA LEU A 194 -41.07 -47.16 -6.14
C LEU A 194 -40.65 -46.96 -7.60
N ILE A 195 -39.41 -46.54 -7.84
CA ILE A 195 -38.87 -46.30 -9.19
C ILE A 195 -37.70 -47.25 -9.46
N GLY A 196 -37.88 -48.22 -10.37
CA GLY A 196 -36.94 -49.31 -10.65
C GLY A 196 -36.91 -50.33 -9.51
N ARG A 197 -37.97 -51.14 -9.36
CA ARG A 197 -38.19 -52.02 -8.20
C ARG A 197 -37.23 -53.20 -8.15
N GLU A 198 -37.16 -54.00 -9.21
CA GLU A 198 -36.42 -55.27 -9.25
C GLU A 198 -35.10 -55.16 -10.05
N VAL A 199 -34.22 -56.14 -9.90
CA VAL A 199 -32.94 -56.18 -10.61
C VAL A 199 -33.14 -56.16 -12.13
N GLY A 200 -32.47 -55.21 -12.81
CA GLY A 200 -32.56 -55.07 -14.27
C GLY A 200 -33.74 -54.23 -14.78
N SER A 201 -34.63 -53.77 -13.88
CA SER A 201 -35.72 -52.85 -14.23
C SER A 201 -35.23 -51.42 -14.42
N TYR A 202 -36.03 -50.63 -15.16
CA TYR A 202 -35.82 -49.20 -15.37
C TYR A 202 -37.11 -48.45 -15.07
N GLY A 203 -37.07 -47.53 -14.12
CA GLY A 203 -38.19 -46.64 -13.81
C GLY A 203 -37.85 -45.18 -14.08
N SER A 204 -38.76 -44.43 -14.69
CA SER A 204 -38.61 -42.99 -14.87
C SER A 204 -39.89 -42.24 -14.55
N ILE A 205 -39.78 -41.19 -13.73
CA ILE A 205 -40.87 -40.24 -13.46
C ILE A 205 -40.40 -38.85 -13.87
N SER A 206 -41.22 -38.15 -14.66
CA SER A 206 -41.06 -36.74 -15.00
C SER A 206 -42.26 -35.95 -14.48
N VAL A 207 -41.99 -34.85 -13.77
CA VAL A 207 -43.00 -33.87 -13.35
C VAL A 207 -42.61 -32.52 -13.95
N ASP A 208 -43.32 -32.13 -15.01
CA ASP A 208 -42.92 -31.03 -15.88
C ASP A 208 -44.05 -30.00 -16.09
N GLY A 209 -43.69 -28.72 -16.00
CA GLY A 209 -44.62 -27.63 -16.32
C GLY A 209 -45.38 -27.07 -15.11
N ASP A 210 -45.78 -25.81 -15.24
CA ASP A 210 -46.55 -25.10 -14.21
C ASP A 210 -47.89 -25.81 -13.96
N GLY A 211 -48.22 -25.98 -12.67
CA GLY A 211 -49.41 -26.69 -12.25
C GLY A 211 -49.34 -28.22 -12.33
N SER A 212 -48.19 -28.81 -12.67
CA SER A 212 -47.97 -30.27 -12.57
C SER A 212 -47.52 -30.67 -11.17
N TRP A 213 -48.27 -31.57 -10.52
CA TRP A 213 -48.09 -31.93 -9.11
C TRP A 213 -48.00 -33.44 -8.91
N MET A 214 -47.12 -33.85 -8.01
CA MET A 214 -47.07 -35.20 -7.47
C MET A 214 -46.93 -35.12 -5.95
N ASP A 215 -47.88 -35.69 -5.21
CA ASP A 215 -47.81 -35.89 -3.76
C ASP A 215 -47.67 -37.39 -3.46
N ASN A 216 -46.82 -37.75 -2.50
CA ASN A 216 -46.70 -39.13 -2.06
C ASN A 216 -46.25 -39.27 -0.61
N LYS A 217 -46.47 -40.45 -0.03
CA LYS A 217 -45.92 -40.76 1.30
C LYS A 217 -44.40 -40.88 1.28
N GLY A 218 -43.85 -41.61 0.32
CA GLY A 218 -42.41 -41.82 0.26
C GLY A 218 -41.94 -42.10 -1.15
N THR A 219 -40.81 -41.49 -1.53
CA THR A 219 -40.19 -41.70 -2.84
C THR A 219 -38.93 -42.55 -2.72
N LEU A 220 -38.90 -43.69 -3.39
CA LEU A 220 -37.74 -44.60 -3.46
C LEU A 220 -37.23 -44.66 -4.90
N VAL A 221 -36.12 -43.98 -5.17
CA VAL A 221 -35.50 -43.90 -6.50
C VAL A 221 -34.32 -44.88 -6.58
N GLY A 222 -34.39 -45.85 -7.49
CA GLY A 222 -33.37 -46.89 -7.62
C GLY A 222 -33.45 -47.90 -6.47
N TYR A 223 -34.53 -48.68 -6.44
CA TYR A 223 -34.76 -49.72 -5.44
C TYR A 223 -33.76 -50.87 -5.65
N ASN A 224 -34.09 -51.95 -6.36
CA ASN A 224 -33.09 -52.92 -6.84
C ASN A 224 -32.73 -52.73 -8.32
N GLY A 225 -33.49 -51.90 -9.05
CA GLY A 225 -33.24 -51.50 -10.44
C GLY A 225 -32.74 -50.06 -10.58
N SER A 226 -32.72 -49.53 -11.80
CA SER A 226 -32.35 -48.12 -12.04
C SER A 226 -33.57 -47.22 -11.97
N GLY A 227 -33.52 -46.15 -11.18
CA GLY A 227 -34.63 -45.21 -11.04
C GLY A 227 -34.24 -43.76 -11.31
N PHE A 228 -35.16 -43.01 -11.93
CA PHE A 228 -34.98 -41.61 -12.30
C PHE A 228 -36.20 -40.77 -11.94
N LEU A 229 -35.99 -39.67 -11.21
CA LEU A 229 -36.99 -38.63 -10.96
C LEU A 229 -36.50 -37.31 -11.54
N THR A 230 -37.33 -36.65 -12.35
CA THR A 230 -37.02 -35.33 -12.93
C THR A 230 -38.16 -34.37 -12.65
N VAL A 231 -37.84 -33.21 -12.07
CA VAL A 231 -38.80 -32.13 -11.79
C VAL A 231 -38.32 -30.88 -12.52
N THR A 232 -39.11 -30.41 -13.48
CA THR A 232 -38.72 -29.35 -14.41
C THR A 232 -39.82 -28.33 -14.68
N ASN A 233 -39.43 -27.16 -15.20
CA ASN A 233 -40.34 -26.14 -15.72
C ASN A 233 -41.49 -25.76 -14.77
N ALA A 234 -41.22 -25.57 -13.48
CA ALA A 234 -42.19 -25.28 -12.42
C ALA A 234 -43.06 -26.44 -11.93
N GLY A 235 -42.67 -27.69 -12.21
CA GLY A 235 -43.25 -28.89 -11.60
C GLY A 235 -43.01 -28.95 -10.09
N MET A 236 -43.90 -29.65 -9.37
CA MET A 236 -43.89 -29.77 -7.90
C MET A 236 -44.00 -31.23 -7.47
N VAL A 237 -43.05 -31.69 -6.66
CA VAL A 237 -43.12 -32.99 -5.96
C VAL A 237 -43.14 -32.77 -4.45
N GLN A 238 -44.04 -33.45 -3.76
CA GLN A 238 -44.12 -33.49 -2.30
C GLN A 238 -43.96 -34.93 -1.80
N SER A 239 -43.23 -35.11 -0.71
CA SER A 239 -43.01 -36.42 -0.09
C SER A 239 -42.90 -36.31 1.43
N ASP A 240 -43.35 -37.31 2.21
CA ASP A 240 -43.02 -37.32 3.65
C ASP A 240 -41.52 -37.61 3.86
N TRP A 241 -40.94 -38.49 3.04
CA TRP A 241 -39.51 -38.83 3.06
C TRP A 241 -39.06 -39.28 1.66
N ALA A 242 -37.76 -39.21 1.36
CA ALA A 242 -37.25 -39.58 0.05
C ALA A 242 -35.85 -40.21 0.09
N TYR A 243 -35.69 -41.36 -0.56
CA TYR A 243 -34.41 -42.06 -0.70
C TYR A 243 -34.03 -42.19 -2.18
N VAL A 244 -32.82 -41.72 -2.52
CA VAL A 244 -32.24 -41.81 -3.86
C VAL A 244 -31.03 -42.72 -3.81
N GLY A 245 -31.01 -43.76 -4.64
CA GLY A 245 -30.02 -44.83 -4.56
C GLY A 245 -30.29 -45.76 -3.38
N TYR A 246 -31.48 -46.36 -3.34
CA TYR A 246 -31.94 -47.17 -2.20
C TYR A 246 -31.15 -48.46 -2.05
N GLN A 247 -31.13 -49.35 -3.05
CA GLN A 247 -30.27 -50.55 -3.10
C GLN A 247 -29.53 -50.70 -4.44
N ASN A 248 -29.80 -49.82 -5.41
CA ASN A 248 -29.09 -49.74 -6.69
C ASN A 248 -29.01 -48.26 -7.13
N TYR A 249 -28.76 -47.97 -8.41
CA TYR A 249 -28.58 -46.62 -8.93
C TYR A 249 -29.89 -45.82 -8.95
N GLY A 250 -29.91 -44.70 -8.23
CA GLY A 250 -31.00 -43.74 -8.25
C GLY A 250 -30.51 -42.34 -8.59
N GLN A 251 -31.27 -41.62 -9.41
CA GLN A 251 -30.99 -40.23 -9.74
C GLN A 251 -32.24 -39.35 -9.62
N ALA A 252 -32.10 -38.21 -8.97
CA ALA A 252 -33.11 -37.16 -8.92
C ALA A 252 -32.55 -35.84 -9.49
N THR A 253 -33.35 -35.14 -10.28
CA THR A 253 -33.01 -33.84 -10.87
C THR A 253 -34.14 -32.85 -10.60
N VAL A 254 -33.82 -31.69 -10.04
CA VAL A 254 -34.75 -30.57 -9.86
C VAL A 254 -34.17 -29.37 -10.57
N ASP A 255 -34.72 -29.05 -11.73
CA ASP A 255 -34.14 -28.11 -12.68
C ASP A 255 -35.15 -27.04 -13.13
N GLY A 256 -34.67 -25.80 -13.22
CA GLY A 256 -35.47 -24.67 -13.69
C GLY A 256 -36.16 -23.88 -12.57
N ALA A 257 -36.44 -22.62 -12.87
CA ALA A 257 -37.07 -21.70 -11.93
C ALA A 257 -38.43 -22.23 -11.48
N ASP A 258 -38.71 -22.11 -10.18
CA ASP A 258 -39.94 -22.57 -9.55
C ASP A 258 -40.22 -24.08 -9.65
N SER A 259 -39.25 -24.90 -10.04
CA SER A 259 -39.33 -26.37 -9.86
C SER A 259 -39.02 -26.72 -8.40
N TRP A 260 -39.85 -27.55 -7.78
CA TRP A 260 -39.75 -27.85 -6.34
C TRP A 260 -39.83 -29.34 -6.04
N TRP A 261 -38.96 -29.79 -5.14
CA TRP A 261 -39.14 -31.04 -4.41
C TRP A 261 -39.12 -30.77 -2.91
N ASN A 262 -40.27 -30.89 -2.25
CA ASN A 262 -40.42 -30.64 -0.82
C ASN A 262 -40.61 -31.96 -0.06
N ILE A 263 -39.66 -32.28 0.80
CA ILE A 263 -39.67 -33.45 1.66
C ILE A 263 -39.95 -33.00 3.10
N TYR A 264 -40.95 -33.56 3.77
CA TYR A 264 -41.28 -33.11 5.13
C TYR A 264 -40.36 -33.70 6.22
N GLY A 265 -39.76 -34.86 5.95
CA GLY A 265 -38.86 -35.58 6.83
C GLY A 265 -37.45 -35.70 6.26
N GLU A 266 -36.90 -36.90 6.35
CA GLU A 266 -35.53 -37.18 5.93
C GLU A 266 -35.41 -37.35 4.41
N GLN A 267 -34.37 -36.74 3.84
CA GLN A 267 -33.89 -37.01 2.49
C GLN A 267 -32.54 -37.74 2.57
N ARG A 268 -32.44 -38.89 1.91
CA ARG A 268 -31.22 -39.71 1.89
C ARG A 268 -30.74 -39.92 0.46
N ILE A 269 -29.51 -39.51 0.16
CA ILE A 269 -28.88 -39.65 -1.15
C ILE A 269 -27.71 -40.63 -1.03
N GLY A 270 -27.75 -41.72 -1.79
CA GLY A 270 -26.85 -42.86 -1.63
C GLY A 270 -27.15 -43.59 -0.33
N TYR A 271 -28.28 -44.30 -0.26
CA TYR A 271 -28.72 -44.95 0.97
C TYR A 271 -27.93 -46.24 1.25
N ASP A 272 -28.03 -47.24 0.37
CA ASP A 272 -27.27 -48.51 0.42
C ASP A 272 -26.44 -48.72 -0.85
N ALA A 273 -26.58 -47.83 -1.84
CA ALA A 273 -25.92 -47.90 -3.14
C ALA A 273 -25.57 -46.48 -3.64
N HIS A 274 -25.60 -46.26 -4.96
CA HIS A 274 -25.25 -44.99 -5.58
C HIS A 274 -26.49 -44.10 -5.78
N GLY A 275 -26.51 -42.95 -5.12
CA GLY A 275 -27.57 -41.95 -5.28
C GLY A 275 -27.01 -40.61 -5.77
N ARG A 276 -27.72 -39.96 -6.69
CA ARG A 276 -27.36 -38.63 -7.20
C ARG A 276 -28.54 -37.67 -7.13
N LEU A 277 -28.32 -36.47 -6.59
CA LEU A 277 -29.24 -35.33 -6.66
C LEU A 277 -28.59 -34.16 -7.41
N SER A 278 -29.29 -33.59 -8.37
CA SER A 278 -28.89 -32.36 -9.07
C SER A 278 -29.94 -31.29 -8.89
N VAL A 279 -29.53 -30.09 -8.46
CA VAL A 279 -30.39 -28.91 -8.32
C VAL A 279 -29.79 -27.77 -9.13
N SER A 280 -30.46 -27.34 -10.19
CA SER A 280 -29.91 -26.42 -11.19
C SER A 280 -30.92 -25.41 -11.73
N ASN A 281 -30.43 -24.38 -12.42
CA ASN A 281 -31.22 -23.37 -13.12
C ASN A 281 -32.38 -22.73 -12.29
N GLY A 282 -32.23 -22.59 -10.98
CA GLY A 282 -33.25 -22.00 -10.10
C GLY A 282 -34.16 -23.01 -9.39
N GLY A 283 -33.88 -24.31 -9.48
CA GLY A 283 -34.62 -25.38 -8.80
C GLY A 283 -34.49 -25.32 -7.27
N ASN A 284 -35.48 -25.86 -6.56
CA ASN A 284 -35.55 -25.79 -5.09
C ASN A 284 -35.83 -27.16 -4.47
N VAL A 285 -34.96 -27.59 -3.57
CA VAL A 285 -35.16 -28.79 -2.74
C VAL A 285 -35.24 -28.37 -1.27
N GLY A 286 -36.24 -28.87 -0.55
CA GLY A 286 -36.42 -28.64 0.88
C GLY A 286 -36.61 -29.94 1.63
N ASN A 287 -35.99 -30.08 2.80
CA ASN A 287 -36.15 -31.24 3.67
C ASN A 287 -35.95 -30.88 5.15
N TYR A 288 -36.39 -31.77 6.05
CA TYR A 288 -36.04 -31.63 7.47
C TYR A 288 -34.57 -31.98 7.69
N GLU A 289 -34.18 -33.24 7.51
CA GLU A 289 -32.79 -33.71 7.64
C GLU A 289 -32.26 -34.23 6.31
N GLY A 290 -31.02 -33.90 5.96
CA GLY A 290 -30.37 -34.30 4.72
C GLY A 290 -29.18 -35.20 5.01
N ARG A 291 -29.12 -36.38 4.38
CA ARG A 291 -28.00 -37.33 4.54
C ARG A 291 -27.47 -37.76 3.18
N VAL A 292 -26.16 -37.67 2.99
CA VAL A 292 -25.45 -38.02 1.75
C VAL A 292 -24.41 -39.09 2.05
N GLY A 293 -24.48 -40.25 1.40
CA GLY A 293 -23.62 -41.42 1.69
C GLY A 293 -23.97 -42.04 3.04
N VAL A 294 -25.11 -42.73 3.12
CA VAL A 294 -25.76 -43.07 4.40
C VAL A 294 -25.21 -44.32 5.06
N LYS A 295 -25.07 -45.43 4.33
CA LYS A 295 -24.53 -46.69 4.85
C LYS A 295 -23.09 -46.91 4.42
N ALA A 296 -22.40 -47.81 5.11
CA ALA A 296 -21.07 -48.27 4.70
C ALA A 296 -21.05 -48.66 3.20
N ASP A 297 -19.99 -48.26 2.50
CA ASP A 297 -19.76 -48.48 1.06
C ASP A 297 -20.77 -47.81 0.09
N SER A 298 -21.81 -47.14 0.58
CA SER A 298 -22.73 -46.36 -0.26
C SER A 298 -22.09 -45.04 -0.72
N ILE A 299 -22.53 -44.53 -1.88
CA ILE A 299 -22.05 -43.25 -2.43
C ILE A 299 -23.23 -42.33 -2.70
N GLY A 300 -23.26 -41.18 -2.02
CA GLY A 300 -24.18 -40.09 -2.29
C GLY A 300 -23.47 -38.92 -2.96
N VAL A 301 -24.06 -38.38 -4.02
CA VAL A 301 -23.55 -37.19 -4.70
C VAL A 301 -24.65 -36.15 -4.84
N VAL A 302 -24.38 -34.93 -4.39
CA VAL A 302 -25.30 -33.78 -4.51
C VAL A 302 -24.58 -32.62 -5.21
N ILE A 303 -25.25 -32.05 -6.21
CA ILE A 303 -24.79 -30.83 -6.88
C ILE A 303 -25.88 -29.77 -6.78
N VAL A 304 -25.53 -28.60 -6.26
CA VAL A 304 -26.38 -27.41 -6.23
C VAL A 304 -25.67 -26.32 -7.02
N GLU A 305 -26.18 -26.02 -8.21
CA GLU A 305 -25.53 -25.11 -9.13
C GLU A 305 -26.47 -24.08 -9.76
N ASP A 306 -25.88 -22.99 -10.24
CA ASP A 306 -26.56 -21.84 -10.85
C ASP A 306 -27.28 -20.92 -9.84
N ALA A 307 -27.34 -19.64 -10.21
CA ALA A 307 -27.95 -18.61 -9.39
C ALA A 307 -29.44 -18.91 -9.14
N GLY A 308 -29.81 -18.92 -7.86
CA GLY A 308 -31.20 -19.14 -7.43
C GLY A 308 -31.54 -20.59 -7.12
N SER A 309 -30.68 -21.55 -7.47
CA SER A 309 -30.84 -22.96 -7.08
C SER A 309 -30.55 -23.15 -5.60
N ARG A 310 -31.40 -23.92 -4.91
CA ARG A 310 -31.32 -24.05 -3.45
C ARG A 310 -31.57 -25.46 -2.94
N TRP A 311 -30.80 -25.84 -1.93
CA TRP A 311 -31.09 -26.98 -1.06
C TRP A 311 -31.20 -26.54 0.39
N THR A 312 -32.41 -26.60 0.95
CA THR A 312 -32.73 -26.11 2.29
C THR A 312 -33.00 -27.27 3.23
N ASN A 313 -32.09 -27.51 4.16
CA ASN A 313 -32.28 -28.44 5.27
C ASN A 313 -32.71 -27.61 6.50
N SER A 314 -33.90 -27.86 7.05
CA SER A 314 -34.36 -27.14 8.26
C SER A 314 -33.78 -27.72 9.56
N GLY A 315 -33.25 -28.94 9.51
CA GLY A 315 -32.47 -29.63 10.52
C GLY A 315 -31.06 -29.91 10.01
N ASP A 316 -30.47 -31.03 10.44
CA ASP A 316 -29.06 -31.32 10.23
C ASP A 316 -28.76 -31.83 8.81
N LEU A 317 -27.56 -31.48 8.32
CA LEU A 317 -27.01 -31.96 7.06
C LEU A 317 -25.76 -32.81 7.31
N TYR A 318 -25.81 -34.06 6.87
CA TYR A 318 -24.71 -35.02 6.93
C TYR A 318 -24.15 -35.28 5.52
N VAL A 319 -22.85 -35.07 5.33
CA VAL A 319 -22.12 -35.39 4.11
C VAL A 319 -21.07 -36.44 4.46
N GLY A 320 -21.27 -37.67 4.00
CA GLY A 320 -20.55 -38.85 4.49
C GLY A 320 -21.03 -39.22 5.90
N ASP A 321 -22.22 -39.82 6.01
CA ASP A 321 -22.81 -40.26 7.29
C ASP A 321 -22.08 -41.53 7.79
N ALA A 322 -22.33 -42.70 7.19
CA ALA A 322 -21.48 -43.89 7.35
C ALA A 322 -20.79 -44.33 6.04
N GLY A 323 -21.15 -43.74 4.91
CA GLY A 323 -20.61 -44.02 3.58
C GLY A 323 -19.75 -42.88 3.04
N SER A 324 -19.70 -42.78 1.71
CA SER A 324 -19.04 -41.68 1.00
C SER A 324 -20.08 -40.66 0.52
N GLY A 325 -19.96 -39.41 0.97
CA GLY A 325 -20.84 -38.32 0.55
C GLY A 325 -20.06 -37.19 -0.10
N GLU A 326 -20.56 -36.71 -1.23
CA GLU A 326 -20.02 -35.55 -1.95
C GLU A 326 -21.11 -34.48 -2.11
N LEU A 327 -20.79 -33.24 -1.75
CA LEU A 327 -21.63 -32.07 -1.98
C LEU A 327 -20.85 -30.97 -2.69
N THR A 328 -21.27 -30.61 -3.89
CA THR A 328 -20.74 -29.46 -4.63
C THR A 328 -21.75 -28.33 -4.69
N ILE A 329 -21.34 -27.14 -4.26
CA ILE A 329 -22.10 -25.88 -4.35
C ILE A 329 -21.33 -24.94 -5.27
N ARG A 330 -21.88 -24.61 -6.44
CA ARG A 330 -21.16 -23.79 -7.42
C ARG A 330 -22.03 -22.84 -8.23
N ASN A 331 -21.40 -21.94 -8.98
CA ASN A 331 -22.07 -21.02 -9.91
C ASN A 331 -23.23 -20.21 -9.31
N GLY A 332 -23.20 -19.88 -8.01
CA GLY A 332 -24.28 -19.14 -7.34
C GLY A 332 -25.35 -20.00 -6.66
N GLY A 333 -25.15 -21.32 -6.58
CA GLY A 333 -25.99 -22.24 -5.81
C GLY A 333 -25.91 -21.98 -4.30
N VAL A 334 -26.97 -22.32 -3.56
CA VAL A 334 -27.05 -22.05 -2.11
C VAL A 334 -27.54 -23.26 -1.33
N VAL A 335 -26.85 -23.57 -0.22
CA VAL A 335 -27.27 -24.60 0.75
C VAL A 335 -27.44 -23.98 2.13
N SER A 336 -28.41 -24.49 2.90
CA SER A 336 -28.52 -24.17 4.33
C SER A 336 -28.83 -25.40 5.17
N SER A 337 -28.38 -25.39 6.42
CA SER A 337 -28.66 -26.42 7.42
C SER A 337 -28.70 -25.86 8.84
N GLN A 338 -29.28 -26.60 9.78
CA GLN A 338 -29.15 -26.31 11.21
C GLN A 338 -27.71 -26.57 11.65
N HIS A 339 -27.29 -27.83 11.72
CA HIS A 339 -25.87 -28.21 11.86
C HIS A 339 -25.34 -28.79 10.54
N GLY A 340 -24.02 -28.74 10.35
CA GLY A 340 -23.32 -29.42 9.27
C GLY A 340 -22.36 -30.47 9.83
N LEU A 341 -22.41 -31.70 9.31
CA LEU A 341 -21.52 -32.78 9.72
C LEU A 341 -20.89 -33.42 8.47
N ILE A 342 -19.56 -33.37 8.37
CA ILE A 342 -18.80 -33.91 7.25
C ILE A 342 -17.93 -35.07 7.76
N GLY A 343 -18.14 -36.28 7.26
CA GLY A 343 -17.49 -37.50 7.77
C GLY A 343 -17.94 -37.81 9.20
N ASP A 344 -19.23 -38.14 9.38
CA ASP A 344 -19.89 -38.24 10.67
C ASP A 344 -19.40 -39.45 11.48
N GLN A 345 -19.53 -40.66 10.92
CA GLN A 345 -19.22 -41.93 11.60
C GLN A 345 -17.83 -42.47 11.23
N VAL A 346 -17.33 -43.40 12.06
CA VAL A 346 -16.08 -44.12 11.81
C VAL A 346 -16.08 -44.78 10.43
N GLY A 347 -15.06 -44.48 9.62
CA GLY A 347 -14.90 -45.01 8.26
C GLY A 347 -15.66 -44.24 7.17
N ALA A 348 -16.53 -43.30 7.53
CA ALA A 348 -17.21 -42.42 6.59
C ALA A 348 -16.23 -41.43 5.94
N THR A 349 -16.52 -41.03 4.70
CA THR A 349 -15.79 -39.97 3.99
C THR A 349 -16.76 -38.92 3.49
N GLY A 350 -16.63 -37.69 3.96
CA GLY A 350 -17.41 -36.54 3.50
C GLY A 350 -16.54 -35.54 2.77
N GLU A 351 -17.00 -35.07 1.61
CA GLU A 351 -16.34 -34.01 0.84
C GLU A 351 -17.35 -32.93 0.47
N VAL A 352 -17.05 -31.68 0.83
CA VAL A 352 -17.86 -30.51 0.48
C VAL A 352 -17.00 -29.50 -0.26
N THR A 353 -17.46 -29.05 -1.43
CA THR A 353 -16.83 -27.97 -2.20
C THR A 353 -17.80 -26.81 -2.38
N VAL A 354 -17.39 -25.61 -1.97
CA VAL A 354 -18.12 -24.35 -2.16
C VAL A 354 -17.29 -23.42 -3.05
N GLN A 355 -17.65 -23.37 -4.33
CA GLN A 355 -16.84 -22.75 -5.36
C GLN A 355 -17.59 -21.65 -6.13
N GLY A 356 -16.93 -20.52 -6.36
CA GLY A 356 -17.42 -19.50 -7.27
C GLY A 356 -18.23 -18.41 -6.60
N ASN A 357 -18.17 -17.20 -7.16
CA ASN A 357 -18.81 -16.02 -6.61
C ASN A 357 -20.34 -16.20 -6.46
N GLY A 358 -20.84 -15.97 -5.24
CA GLY A 358 -22.25 -16.11 -4.89
C GLY A 358 -22.67 -17.51 -4.45
N SER A 359 -21.80 -18.52 -4.61
CA SER A 359 -22.03 -19.85 -4.06
C SER A 359 -21.88 -19.82 -2.54
N ARG A 360 -22.86 -20.34 -1.81
CA ARG A 360 -22.90 -20.19 -0.35
C ARG A 360 -23.43 -21.41 0.39
N TRP A 361 -22.81 -21.72 1.53
CA TRP A 361 -23.40 -22.55 2.58
C TRP A 361 -23.60 -21.75 3.87
N SER A 362 -24.83 -21.73 4.38
CA SER A 362 -25.18 -21.12 5.67
C SER A 362 -25.57 -22.19 6.70
N GLY A 363 -24.79 -22.33 7.77
CA GLY A 363 -25.08 -23.16 8.95
C GLY A 363 -25.57 -22.32 10.13
N TYR A 364 -26.71 -22.68 10.72
CA TYR A 364 -27.30 -21.91 11.83
C TYR A 364 -26.83 -22.33 13.23
N GLY A 365 -26.18 -23.47 13.35
CA GLY A 365 -25.51 -24.00 14.53
C GLY A 365 -24.06 -24.36 14.21
N ASP A 366 -23.54 -25.40 14.85
CA ASP A 366 -22.18 -25.91 14.67
C ASP A 366 -21.94 -26.59 13.31
N LEU A 367 -20.68 -26.53 12.86
CA LEU A 367 -20.13 -27.28 11.73
C LEU A 367 -19.01 -28.21 12.21
N GLY A 368 -19.19 -29.52 12.05
CA GLY A 368 -18.17 -30.53 12.29
C GLY A 368 -17.54 -31.03 10.99
N VAL A 369 -16.22 -30.97 10.87
CA VAL A 369 -15.45 -31.48 9.73
C VAL A 369 -14.52 -32.59 10.21
N GLY A 370 -14.74 -33.81 9.73
CA GLY A 370 -14.09 -35.01 10.23
C GLY A 370 -14.53 -35.32 11.65
N VAL A 371 -15.80 -35.73 11.82
CA VAL A 371 -16.40 -35.92 13.14
C VAL A 371 -15.80 -37.16 13.82
N GLU A 372 -16.16 -38.36 13.39
CA GLU A 372 -15.48 -39.63 13.72
C GLU A 372 -14.83 -40.27 12.47
N GLY A 373 -15.22 -39.80 11.27
CA GLY A 373 -14.67 -40.21 9.98
C GLY A 373 -13.68 -39.21 9.40
N THR A 374 -13.52 -39.24 8.07
CA THR A 374 -12.72 -38.27 7.32
C THR A 374 -13.64 -37.22 6.69
N GLY A 375 -13.37 -35.94 6.94
CA GLY A 375 -14.15 -34.84 6.37
C GLY A 375 -13.26 -33.78 5.73
N GLU A 376 -13.66 -33.32 4.56
CA GLU A 376 -12.98 -32.27 3.82
C GLU A 376 -13.96 -31.17 3.40
N LEU A 377 -13.58 -29.91 3.66
CA LEU A 377 -14.31 -28.72 3.21
C LEU A 377 -13.38 -27.81 2.40
N ASN A 378 -13.70 -27.64 1.13
CA ASN A 378 -12.99 -26.78 0.18
C ASN A 378 -13.83 -25.52 -0.11
N ILE A 379 -13.26 -24.34 0.12
CA ILE A 379 -13.89 -23.05 -0.15
C ILE A 379 -12.98 -22.27 -1.09
N ASP A 380 -13.43 -22.06 -2.33
CA ASP A 380 -12.58 -21.46 -3.35
C ASP A 380 -13.32 -20.58 -4.38
N ALA A 381 -12.53 -19.90 -5.22
CA ALA A 381 -12.98 -19.02 -6.29
C ALA A 381 -14.08 -18.00 -5.89
N GLY A 382 -14.06 -17.50 -4.65
CA GLY A 382 -15.07 -16.57 -4.14
C GLY A 382 -16.30 -17.21 -3.49
N GLY A 383 -16.24 -18.51 -3.18
CA GLY A 383 -17.26 -19.21 -2.39
C GLY A 383 -17.27 -18.77 -0.92
N GLU A 384 -18.42 -18.92 -0.27
CA GLU A 384 -18.63 -18.48 1.11
C GLU A 384 -19.27 -19.56 1.99
N VAL A 385 -18.69 -19.81 3.15
CA VAL A 385 -19.31 -20.61 4.22
C VAL A 385 -19.48 -19.73 5.46
N SER A 386 -20.69 -19.70 5.99
CA SER A 386 -21.04 -18.88 7.16
C SER A 386 -21.72 -19.76 8.20
N VAL A 387 -21.14 -19.81 9.39
CA VAL A 387 -21.57 -20.65 10.52
C VAL A 387 -21.90 -19.72 11.68
N ASN A 388 -23.10 -19.79 12.23
CA ASN A 388 -23.49 -18.89 13.31
C ASN A 388 -22.80 -19.22 14.65
N ASP A 389 -22.41 -20.48 14.85
CA ASP A 389 -21.79 -20.95 16.09
C ASP A 389 -20.34 -21.41 15.84
N HIS A 390 -19.93 -22.60 16.24
CA HIS A 390 -18.54 -23.05 16.19
C HIS A 390 -18.26 -23.99 15.02
N VAL A 391 -17.01 -23.93 14.53
CA VAL A 391 -16.46 -24.90 13.59
C VAL A 391 -15.52 -25.84 14.36
N PHE A 392 -15.77 -27.14 14.29
CA PHE A 392 -14.91 -28.18 14.86
C PHE A 392 -14.23 -28.96 13.73
N VAL A 393 -12.90 -29.04 13.76
CA VAL A 393 -12.10 -29.73 12.74
C VAL A 393 -11.34 -30.87 13.40
N GLY A 394 -11.58 -32.11 12.96
CA GLY A 394 -11.20 -33.31 13.72
C GLY A 394 -11.99 -33.36 15.03
N SER A 395 -13.33 -33.43 14.93
CA SER A 395 -14.24 -33.09 16.04
C SER A 395 -14.19 -34.05 17.22
N ARG A 396 -14.05 -35.35 16.97
CA ARG A 396 -14.01 -36.41 17.99
C ARG A 396 -12.77 -37.29 17.84
N GLU A 397 -12.54 -38.14 18.83
CA GLU A 397 -11.43 -39.10 18.83
C GLU A 397 -11.47 -39.98 17.56
N GLY A 398 -10.33 -40.07 16.86
CA GLY A 398 -10.22 -40.81 15.60
C GLY A 398 -10.68 -40.05 14.35
N GLY A 399 -11.42 -38.94 14.48
CA GLY A 399 -11.85 -38.11 13.36
C GLY A 399 -10.68 -37.35 12.70
N SER A 400 -10.73 -37.19 11.39
CA SER A 400 -9.75 -36.43 10.60
C SER A 400 -10.47 -35.38 9.75
N GLY A 401 -10.28 -34.10 10.09
CA GLY A 401 -10.92 -32.98 9.40
C GLY A 401 -9.91 -32.10 8.68
N SER A 402 -10.23 -31.67 7.47
CA SER A 402 -9.48 -30.62 6.76
C SER A 402 -10.39 -29.54 6.22
N ILE A 403 -10.00 -28.27 6.40
CA ILE A 403 -10.63 -27.11 5.76
C ILE A 403 -9.58 -26.38 4.94
N HIS A 404 -9.86 -26.16 3.65
CA HIS A 404 -9.05 -25.32 2.77
C HIS A 404 -9.86 -24.09 2.35
N VAL A 405 -9.36 -22.89 2.69
CA VAL A 405 -9.92 -21.60 2.24
C VAL A 405 -8.90 -20.93 1.34
N TYR A 406 -9.11 -21.02 0.02
CA TYR A 406 -8.12 -20.55 -0.94
C TYR A 406 -8.69 -19.75 -2.10
N GLY A 407 -7.88 -18.84 -2.63
CA GLY A 407 -8.29 -17.93 -3.71
C GLY A 407 -8.95 -16.66 -3.19
N THR A 408 -8.81 -15.60 -3.97
CA THR A 408 -9.31 -14.27 -3.60
C THR A 408 -10.83 -14.26 -3.49
N GLY A 409 -11.34 -13.71 -2.39
CA GLY A 409 -12.77 -13.58 -2.12
C GLY A 409 -13.40 -14.80 -1.44
N SER A 410 -12.69 -15.93 -1.37
CA SER A 410 -13.14 -17.13 -0.65
C SER A 410 -13.14 -16.87 0.85
N ARG A 411 -14.22 -17.23 1.54
CA ARG A 411 -14.44 -16.81 2.93
C ARG A 411 -15.10 -17.87 3.80
N LEU A 412 -14.57 -18.03 5.02
CA LEU A 412 -15.22 -18.75 6.12
C LEU A 412 -15.50 -17.77 7.27
N GLU A 413 -16.75 -17.71 7.73
CA GLU A 413 -17.15 -16.94 8.90
C GLU A 413 -17.70 -17.86 10.00
N SER A 414 -17.27 -17.64 11.25
CA SER A 414 -17.79 -18.35 12.41
C SER A 414 -17.78 -17.52 13.71
N THR A 415 -18.42 -18.03 14.76
CA THR A 415 -18.17 -17.54 16.13
C THR A 415 -16.82 -18.05 16.64
N GLY A 416 -16.50 -19.33 16.49
CA GLY A 416 -15.16 -19.83 16.82
C GLY A 416 -14.72 -20.99 15.94
N VAL A 417 -13.46 -21.38 16.08
CA VAL A 417 -12.87 -22.51 15.35
C VAL A 417 -11.99 -23.33 16.30
N TYR A 418 -12.25 -24.64 16.37
CA TYR A 418 -11.49 -25.59 17.16
C TYR A 418 -10.83 -26.61 16.24
N VAL A 419 -9.52 -26.48 16.05
CA VAL A 419 -8.72 -27.35 15.19
C VAL A 419 -8.06 -28.42 16.06
N GLY A 420 -8.31 -29.69 15.77
CA GLY A 420 -7.96 -30.77 16.69
C GLY A 420 -8.86 -30.76 17.93
N ALA A 421 -10.18 -30.69 17.73
CA ALA A 421 -11.14 -30.62 18.84
C ALA A 421 -11.23 -31.92 19.66
N GLY A 422 -10.83 -33.05 19.06
CA GLY A 422 -10.63 -34.35 19.72
C GLY A 422 -9.81 -35.33 18.87
N GLY A 423 -9.86 -35.19 17.54
CA GLY A 423 -9.08 -35.94 16.56
C GLY A 423 -7.96 -35.10 15.94
N THR A 424 -7.68 -35.32 14.65
CA THR A 424 -6.68 -34.54 13.89
C THR A 424 -7.40 -33.51 13.03
N GLY A 425 -7.10 -32.23 13.22
CA GLY A 425 -7.66 -31.14 12.43
C GLY A 425 -6.61 -30.34 11.68
N THR A 426 -6.91 -29.99 10.43
CA THR A 426 -6.07 -29.12 9.60
C THR A 426 -6.88 -27.96 9.02
N VAL A 427 -6.36 -26.74 9.10
CA VAL A 427 -6.92 -25.56 8.43
C VAL A 427 -5.83 -24.89 7.60
N GLU A 428 -6.09 -24.70 6.32
CA GLU A 428 -5.20 -23.98 5.41
C GLU A 428 -5.91 -22.77 4.80
N VAL A 429 -5.29 -21.60 4.92
CA VAL A 429 -5.77 -20.33 4.37
C VAL A 429 -4.73 -19.79 3.42
N THR A 430 -4.97 -19.88 2.11
CA THR A 430 -3.96 -19.55 1.09
C THR A 430 -4.49 -18.69 -0.05
N ASN A 431 -3.59 -18.14 -0.87
CA ASN A 431 -3.92 -17.49 -2.14
C ASN A 431 -5.00 -16.38 -2.05
N GLY A 432 -5.05 -15.62 -0.95
CA GLY A 432 -6.02 -14.54 -0.74
C GLY A 432 -7.34 -14.97 -0.08
N GLY A 433 -7.45 -16.19 0.44
CA GLY A 433 -8.59 -16.64 1.23
C GLY A 433 -8.66 -15.96 2.61
N ALA A 434 -9.87 -15.84 3.17
CA ALA A 434 -10.08 -15.16 4.45
C ALA A 434 -10.91 -16.01 5.43
N VAL A 435 -10.46 -16.08 6.68
CA VAL A 435 -11.23 -16.66 7.79
C VAL A 435 -11.52 -15.56 8.81
N VAL A 436 -12.76 -15.48 9.28
CA VAL A 436 -13.18 -14.54 10.33
C VAL A 436 -13.88 -15.30 11.44
N SER A 437 -13.33 -15.21 12.65
CA SER A 437 -13.86 -15.85 13.85
C SER A 437 -14.14 -14.76 14.88
N SER A 438 -15.40 -14.42 15.10
CA SER A 438 -15.78 -13.29 15.96
C SER A 438 -15.48 -13.50 17.46
N GLY A 439 -15.35 -14.76 17.88
CA GLY A 439 -14.99 -15.22 19.21
C GLY A 439 -13.59 -15.81 19.25
N SER A 440 -13.47 -17.03 19.78
CA SER A 440 -12.16 -17.65 20.03
C SER A 440 -11.78 -18.72 19.02
N VAL A 441 -10.48 -18.86 18.82
CA VAL A 441 -9.86 -19.93 18.03
C VAL A 441 -8.93 -20.75 18.92
N ASP A 442 -9.03 -22.07 18.81
CA ASP A 442 -8.16 -23.01 19.51
C ASP A 442 -7.56 -23.99 18.50
N ILE A 443 -6.24 -24.02 18.40
CA ILE A 443 -5.48 -24.92 17.55
C ILE A 443 -4.76 -25.89 18.45
N GLY A 444 -5.15 -27.16 18.46
CA GLY A 444 -4.65 -28.15 19.40
C GLY A 444 -5.44 -28.18 20.71
N TYR A 445 -6.78 -28.20 20.62
CA TYR A 445 -7.68 -28.15 21.79
C TYR A 445 -7.57 -29.41 22.65
N ARG A 446 -7.98 -30.58 22.13
CA ARG A 446 -7.87 -31.90 22.80
C ARG A 446 -7.23 -32.99 21.93
N GLY A 447 -7.13 -32.74 20.62
CA GLY A 447 -6.39 -33.55 19.65
C GLY A 447 -5.34 -32.70 18.93
N GLU A 448 -4.74 -33.24 17.87
CA GLU A 448 -3.71 -32.54 17.11
C GLU A 448 -4.34 -31.50 16.18
N GLY A 449 -3.92 -30.24 16.30
CA GLY A 449 -4.39 -29.14 15.46
C GLY A 449 -3.26 -28.49 14.70
N VAL A 450 -3.44 -28.32 13.38
CA VAL A 450 -2.49 -27.61 12.52
C VAL A 450 -3.21 -26.55 11.71
N ALA A 451 -2.69 -25.32 11.74
CA ALA A 451 -3.17 -24.21 10.95
C ALA A 451 -2.04 -23.56 10.15
N THR A 452 -2.28 -23.28 8.88
CA THR A 452 -1.34 -22.57 8.00
C THR A 452 -2.03 -21.41 7.30
N LEU A 453 -1.46 -20.21 7.41
CA LEU A 453 -1.79 -19.05 6.59
C LEU A 453 -0.60 -18.76 5.68
N ALA A 454 -0.81 -18.76 4.36
CA ALA A 454 0.28 -18.50 3.42
C ALA A 454 -0.14 -17.73 2.18
N GLY A 455 0.67 -16.75 1.79
CA GLY A 455 0.49 -15.94 0.59
C GLY A 455 -0.14 -14.57 0.88
N ALA A 456 0.23 -13.59 0.07
CA ALA A 456 -0.26 -12.23 0.18
C ALA A 456 -1.80 -12.17 0.09
N GLY A 457 -2.42 -11.42 1.00
CA GLY A 457 -3.87 -11.26 1.07
C GLY A 457 -4.60 -12.37 1.81
N SER A 458 -3.95 -13.49 2.14
CA SER A 458 -4.53 -14.50 3.02
C SER A 458 -4.59 -13.98 4.45
N SER A 459 -5.74 -14.14 5.10
CA SER A 459 -5.95 -13.58 6.44
C SER A 459 -6.79 -14.44 7.36
N TRP A 460 -6.48 -14.41 8.65
CA TRP A 460 -7.38 -14.87 9.71
C TRP A 460 -7.56 -13.78 10.76
N ASP A 461 -8.80 -13.37 10.99
CA ASP A 461 -9.18 -12.45 12.07
C ASP A 461 -9.84 -13.18 13.23
N VAL A 462 -9.24 -13.11 14.42
CA VAL A 462 -9.69 -13.77 15.65
C VAL A 462 -10.11 -12.73 16.69
N GLY A 463 -11.40 -12.65 16.98
CA GLY A 463 -11.97 -11.56 17.76
C GLY A 463 -11.60 -11.55 19.26
N ASN A 464 -11.40 -12.71 19.89
CA ASN A 464 -11.26 -12.79 21.36
C ASN A 464 -9.96 -13.46 21.85
N TYR A 465 -9.88 -14.79 21.76
CA TYR A 465 -8.69 -15.54 22.20
C TYR A 465 -8.16 -16.40 21.08
N LEU A 466 -6.83 -16.44 20.96
CA LEU A 466 -6.12 -17.43 20.15
C LEU A 466 -5.34 -18.36 21.07
N TRP A 467 -5.74 -19.63 21.13
CA TRP A 467 -4.97 -20.70 21.77
C TRP A 467 -4.23 -21.52 20.72
N VAL A 468 -2.94 -21.76 20.97
CA VAL A 468 -2.13 -22.68 20.18
C VAL A 468 -1.49 -23.69 21.13
N GLY A 469 -1.94 -24.94 21.05
CA GLY A 469 -1.64 -26.02 21.97
C GLY A 469 -2.22 -25.74 23.35
N ASP A 470 -3.56 -25.80 23.49
CA ASP A 470 -4.23 -25.64 24.80
C ASP A 470 -3.97 -26.87 25.68
N THR A 471 -4.66 -27.99 25.44
CA THR A 471 -4.44 -29.25 26.19
C THR A 471 -3.76 -30.34 25.37
N ALA A 472 -3.58 -30.10 24.06
CA ALA A 472 -2.91 -31.01 23.12
C ALA A 472 -1.86 -30.26 22.26
N SER A 473 -1.42 -30.86 21.16
CA SER A 473 -0.43 -30.24 20.27
C SER A 473 -1.11 -29.33 19.25
N GLY A 474 -0.66 -28.08 19.21
CA GLY A 474 -1.13 -27.06 18.26
C GLY A 474 0.03 -26.46 17.49
N THR A 475 -0.08 -26.38 16.17
CA THR A 475 0.89 -25.72 15.31
C THR A 475 0.23 -24.66 14.45
N LEU A 476 0.75 -23.43 14.47
CA LEU A 476 0.32 -22.33 13.63
C LEU A 476 1.49 -21.75 12.84
N THR A 477 1.37 -21.71 11.52
CA THR A 477 2.36 -21.09 10.63
C THR A 477 1.74 -19.92 9.88
N VAL A 478 2.39 -18.76 9.91
CA VAL A 478 2.01 -17.56 9.12
C VAL A 478 3.19 -17.21 8.23
N ARG A 479 3.02 -17.32 6.91
CA ARG A 479 4.11 -17.14 5.96
C ARG A 479 3.75 -16.43 4.66
N ASP A 480 4.78 -16.07 3.90
CA ASP A 480 4.68 -15.55 2.53
C ASP A 480 3.72 -14.36 2.33
N GLY A 481 3.66 -13.44 3.29
CA GLY A 481 2.84 -12.22 3.21
C GLY A 481 1.44 -12.34 3.79
N ALA A 482 1.11 -13.44 4.49
CA ALA A 482 -0.18 -13.61 5.14
C ALA A 482 -0.33 -12.79 6.44
N ALA A 483 -1.57 -12.47 6.81
CA ALA A 483 -1.88 -11.64 7.97
C ALA A 483 -2.74 -12.37 9.01
N LEU A 484 -2.34 -12.33 10.27
CA LEU A 484 -3.10 -12.80 11.41
C LEU A 484 -3.44 -11.63 12.34
N SER A 485 -4.70 -11.46 12.69
CA SER A 485 -5.11 -10.59 13.80
C SER A 485 -5.75 -11.41 14.89
N SER A 486 -5.46 -11.06 16.13
CA SER A 486 -6.05 -11.73 17.30
C SER A 486 -6.36 -10.75 18.42
N GLY A 487 -7.27 -11.15 19.30
CA GLY A 487 -7.33 -10.67 20.67
C GLY A 487 -6.13 -11.17 21.49
N ARG A 488 -6.39 -11.65 22.72
CA ARG A 488 -5.34 -12.21 23.59
C ARG A 488 -4.88 -13.56 23.09
N SER A 489 -3.59 -13.85 23.19
CA SER A 489 -3.03 -15.09 22.64
C SER A 489 -2.25 -15.90 23.66
N LEU A 490 -2.41 -17.22 23.63
CA LEU A 490 -1.78 -18.16 24.55
C LEU A 490 -1.18 -19.33 23.77
N ILE A 491 0.10 -19.60 23.97
CA ILE A 491 0.86 -20.66 23.28
C ILE A 491 1.36 -21.64 24.33
N GLY A 492 0.92 -22.90 24.31
CA GLY A 492 1.26 -23.89 25.34
C GLY A 492 0.65 -23.56 26.70
N ALA A 493 -0.65 -23.23 26.72
CA ALA A 493 -1.29 -22.60 27.88
C ALA A 493 -1.46 -23.55 29.07
N SER A 494 -1.91 -24.79 28.84
CA SER A 494 -2.15 -25.79 29.88
C SER A 494 -0.96 -26.72 30.05
N ALA A 495 -0.80 -27.34 31.23
CA ALA A 495 0.38 -28.14 31.60
C ALA A 495 0.74 -29.31 30.65
N LEU A 496 -0.22 -29.79 29.85
CA LEU A 496 -0.01 -30.84 28.85
C LEU A 496 0.00 -30.31 27.41
N GLY A 497 -0.34 -29.03 27.22
CA GLY A 497 -0.38 -28.38 25.91
C GLY A 497 1.01 -28.17 25.35
N THR A 498 1.14 -28.36 24.03
CA THR A 498 2.36 -28.05 23.28
C THR A 498 2.01 -27.14 22.11
N GLY A 499 2.31 -25.85 22.25
CA GLY A 499 2.01 -24.84 21.24
C GLY A 499 3.25 -24.44 20.45
N THR A 500 3.16 -24.42 19.12
CA THR A 500 4.22 -23.90 18.23
C THR A 500 3.65 -22.89 17.26
N VAL A 501 4.20 -21.67 17.27
CA VAL A 501 3.85 -20.61 16.32
C VAL A 501 5.11 -20.19 15.55
N THR A 502 5.03 -20.14 14.23
CA THR A 502 6.11 -19.65 13.37
C THR A 502 5.60 -18.56 12.43
N LEU A 503 6.30 -17.43 12.40
CA LEU A 503 6.10 -16.35 11.45
C LEU A 503 7.32 -16.25 10.54
N SER A 504 7.14 -16.29 9.23
CA SER A 504 8.26 -16.25 8.30
C SER A 504 7.94 -15.58 6.97
N GLY A 505 8.97 -15.08 6.28
CA GLY A 505 8.83 -14.50 4.95
C GLY A 505 8.41 -13.03 4.96
N PRO A 506 8.81 -12.25 3.94
CA PRO A 506 8.51 -10.82 3.85
C PRO A 506 7.00 -10.53 3.87
N GLY A 507 6.61 -9.56 4.69
CA GLY A 507 5.23 -9.06 4.75
C GLY A 507 4.28 -9.92 5.59
N SER A 508 4.72 -11.09 6.07
CA SER A 508 3.94 -11.89 7.01
C SER A 508 3.80 -11.14 8.33
N SER A 509 2.58 -11.02 8.84
CA SER A 509 2.31 -10.21 10.03
C SER A 509 1.37 -10.88 11.00
N TRP A 510 1.61 -10.72 12.29
CA TRP A 510 0.66 -11.00 13.35
C TRP A 510 0.49 -9.77 14.26
N SER A 511 -0.76 -9.30 14.40
CA SER A 511 -1.12 -8.25 15.34
C SER A 511 -2.03 -8.81 16.43
N SER A 512 -1.52 -8.85 17.66
CA SER A 512 -2.29 -9.15 18.87
C SER A 512 -2.73 -7.84 19.53
N SER A 513 -4.05 -7.64 19.61
CA SER A 513 -4.65 -6.44 20.21
C SER A 513 -4.60 -6.44 21.75
N ASP A 514 -4.21 -7.55 22.35
CA ASP A 514 -3.90 -7.69 23.77
C ASP A 514 -2.59 -8.48 23.95
N SER A 515 -2.40 -9.10 25.11
CA SER A 515 -1.17 -9.74 25.54
C SER A 515 -0.95 -11.11 24.88
N VAL A 516 0.32 -11.50 24.73
CA VAL A 516 0.75 -12.82 24.27
C VAL A 516 1.45 -13.55 25.41
N TYR A 517 0.97 -14.74 25.74
CA TYR A 517 1.54 -15.63 26.76
C TYR A 517 2.18 -16.85 26.09
N VAL A 518 3.43 -17.15 26.43
CA VAL A 518 4.18 -18.27 25.85
C VAL A 518 4.62 -19.20 26.97
N GLY A 519 4.24 -20.48 26.89
CA GLY A 519 4.53 -21.52 27.88
C GLY A 519 3.64 -21.48 29.12
N GLY A 520 2.48 -20.81 29.04
CA GLY A 520 1.56 -20.73 30.18
C GLY A 520 0.37 -19.81 29.98
N GLY A 521 -0.39 -19.64 31.06
CA GLY A 521 -1.62 -18.87 31.12
C GLY A 521 -1.41 -17.41 31.52
N MET A 522 -2.50 -16.74 31.90
CA MET A 522 -2.47 -15.32 32.30
C MET A 522 -1.78 -15.08 33.65
N SER A 523 -1.72 -16.10 34.52
CA SER A 523 -1.29 -15.95 35.91
C SER A 523 -0.29 -17.02 36.38
N SER A 524 0.03 -18.00 35.55
CA SER A 524 0.87 -19.13 35.92
C SER A 524 1.51 -19.77 34.71
N SER A 525 2.70 -20.35 34.93
CA SER A 525 3.33 -21.27 33.98
C SER A 525 2.41 -22.45 33.64
N GLY A 526 2.54 -22.99 32.42
CA GLY A 526 1.71 -24.04 31.87
C GLY A 526 2.53 -25.10 31.13
N GLY A 527 2.19 -25.35 29.87
CA GLY A 527 2.83 -26.33 29.01
C GLY A 527 3.97 -25.75 28.19
N SER A 528 4.41 -26.48 27.16
CA SER A 528 5.51 -26.01 26.31
C SER A 528 4.98 -25.07 25.23
N GLY A 529 5.49 -23.84 25.19
CA GLY A 529 5.13 -22.86 24.18
C GLY A 529 6.35 -22.40 23.41
N THR A 530 6.32 -22.46 22.08
CA THR A 530 7.37 -21.91 21.21
C THR A 530 6.78 -20.90 20.24
N LEU A 531 7.41 -19.73 20.17
CA LEU A 531 7.13 -18.69 19.18
C LEU A 531 8.42 -18.33 18.45
N THR A 532 8.43 -18.45 17.12
CA THR A 532 9.58 -18.09 16.29
C THR A 532 9.17 -17.02 15.27
N VAL A 533 9.93 -15.92 15.24
CA VAL A 533 9.76 -14.84 14.26
C VAL A 533 11.02 -14.78 13.40
N GLU A 534 10.90 -15.29 12.17
CA GLU A 534 11.95 -15.38 11.17
C GLU A 534 12.07 -14.09 10.34
N ASN A 535 13.12 -14.02 9.52
CA ASN A 535 13.43 -12.88 8.67
C ASN A 535 12.24 -12.41 7.81
N GLY A 536 12.00 -11.10 7.81
CA GLY A 536 10.96 -10.43 7.02
C GLY A 536 9.55 -10.45 7.61
N ALA A 537 9.32 -11.21 8.70
CA ALA A 537 8.04 -11.27 9.38
C ALA A 537 7.96 -10.28 10.56
N ALA A 538 6.75 -9.85 10.89
CA ALA A 538 6.48 -8.90 11.97
C ALA A 538 5.43 -9.41 12.97
N LEU A 539 5.71 -9.26 14.26
CA LEU A 539 4.78 -9.46 15.35
C LEU A 539 4.61 -8.13 16.11
N THR A 540 3.37 -7.72 16.33
CA THR A 540 3.01 -6.60 17.21
C THR A 540 2.08 -7.08 18.31
N VAL A 541 2.42 -6.77 19.56
CA VAL A 541 1.64 -7.09 20.76
C VAL A 541 1.31 -5.78 21.47
N ALA A 542 0.04 -5.41 21.52
CA ALA A 542 -0.36 -4.10 22.04
C ALA A 542 -0.03 -3.90 23.53
N ASN A 543 -0.17 -4.97 24.33
CA ASN A 543 0.04 -4.94 25.78
C ASN A 543 1.32 -5.68 26.17
N ALA A 544 1.23 -6.81 26.87
CA ALA A 544 2.40 -7.50 27.39
C ALA A 544 2.73 -8.77 26.60
N MET A 545 4.02 -9.06 26.47
CA MET A 545 4.50 -10.41 26.19
C MET A 545 5.04 -11.00 27.50
N GLN A 546 4.43 -12.10 27.94
CA GLN A 546 4.88 -12.88 29.09
C GLN A 546 5.36 -14.24 28.62
N ILE A 547 6.60 -14.59 28.96
CA ILE A 547 7.20 -15.88 28.67
C ILE A 547 7.36 -16.62 29.99
N TRP A 548 6.73 -17.77 30.14
CA TRP A 548 6.80 -18.60 31.34
C TRP A 548 7.93 -19.63 31.24
N ASP A 549 8.20 -20.39 32.30
CA ASP A 549 9.36 -21.29 32.43
C ASP A 549 9.53 -22.27 31.25
N GLU A 550 8.43 -22.83 30.75
CA GLU A 550 8.39 -23.76 29.61
C GLU A 550 8.18 -23.05 28.24
N GLY A 551 8.23 -21.72 28.26
CA GLY A 551 8.09 -20.83 27.12
C GLY A 551 9.42 -20.49 26.46
N ALA A 552 9.43 -20.46 25.13
CA ALA A 552 10.56 -20.08 24.32
C ALA A 552 10.15 -19.14 23.18
N VAL A 553 10.76 -17.96 23.13
CA VAL A 553 10.62 -17.02 22.02
C VAL A 553 11.95 -16.90 21.29
N ARG A 554 11.93 -17.02 19.96
CA ARG A 554 13.11 -16.90 19.09
C ARG A 554 12.89 -15.80 18.07
N LEU A 555 13.78 -14.81 18.06
CA LEU A 555 13.79 -13.72 17.09
C LEU A 555 15.00 -13.90 16.16
N ASN A 556 14.73 -14.36 14.93
CA ASN A 556 15.69 -14.85 13.94
C ASN A 556 15.72 -13.96 12.68
N GLY A 557 15.62 -12.64 12.84
CA GLY A 557 15.74 -11.66 11.76
C GLY A 557 14.48 -10.87 11.46
N GLY A 558 13.32 -11.25 12.01
CA GLY A 558 12.08 -10.48 11.90
C GLY A 558 12.01 -9.29 12.86
N SER A 559 10.80 -8.80 13.13
CA SER A 559 10.55 -7.74 14.12
C SER A 559 9.51 -8.14 15.15
N ILE A 560 9.77 -7.89 16.43
CA ILE A 560 8.81 -8.03 17.53
C ILE A 560 8.66 -6.67 18.20
N GLU A 561 7.45 -6.13 18.20
CA GLU A 561 7.06 -4.95 18.99
C GLU A 561 6.11 -5.37 20.12
N VAL A 562 6.41 -4.98 21.36
CA VAL A 562 5.58 -5.27 22.54
C VAL A 562 5.45 -4.03 23.42
N GLY A 563 4.35 -3.91 24.17
CA GLY A 563 4.24 -2.88 25.20
C GLY A 563 5.21 -3.14 26.36
N THR A 564 5.14 -4.31 26.99
CA THR A 564 6.10 -4.75 28.03
C THR A 564 6.57 -6.17 27.77
N LEU A 565 7.82 -6.47 28.13
CA LEU A 565 8.41 -7.82 28.01
C LEU A 565 8.80 -8.35 29.39
N ALA A 566 8.27 -9.51 29.76
CA ALA A 566 8.63 -10.22 30.98
C ALA A 566 8.86 -11.70 30.67
N SER A 567 9.80 -12.32 31.37
CA SER A 567 10.19 -13.71 31.11
C SER A 567 10.65 -14.39 32.39
N THR A 568 10.15 -15.59 32.64
CA THR A 568 10.79 -16.61 33.48
C THR A 568 11.29 -17.81 32.65
N GLY A 569 10.92 -17.85 31.35
CA GLY A 569 11.45 -18.78 30.36
C GLY A 569 12.58 -18.19 29.52
N SER A 570 12.66 -18.60 28.26
CA SER A 570 13.76 -18.24 27.36
C SER A 570 13.34 -17.27 26.25
N PHE A 571 14.10 -16.18 26.09
CA PHE A 571 14.05 -15.31 24.92
C PHE A 571 15.40 -15.32 24.20
N SER A 572 15.42 -15.73 22.94
CA SER A 572 16.61 -15.78 22.11
C SER A 572 16.58 -14.66 21.07
N PHE A 573 17.32 -13.59 21.31
CA PHE A 573 17.50 -12.50 20.34
C PHE A 573 18.66 -12.81 19.38
N ASN A 574 18.41 -13.55 18.31
CA ASN A 574 19.47 -13.98 17.39
C ASN A 574 19.82 -12.89 16.35
N ALA A 575 18.80 -12.31 15.72
CA ALA A 575 18.88 -11.22 14.75
C ALA A 575 17.51 -10.53 14.63
N GLY A 576 17.43 -9.35 14.01
CA GLY A 576 16.18 -8.62 13.78
C GLY A 576 16.01 -7.41 14.68
N ARG A 577 14.76 -6.94 14.81
CA ARG A 577 14.38 -5.77 15.63
C ARG A 577 13.49 -6.18 16.80
N LEU A 578 13.86 -5.79 18.01
CA LEU A 578 13.04 -5.91 19.22
C LEU A 578 12.70 -4.52 19.72
N GLY A 579 11.41 -4.16 19.70
CA GLY A 579 10.87 -2.96 20.32
C GLY A 579 10.08 -3.25 21.58
N VAL A 580 10.36 -2.54 22.66
CA VAL A 580 9.60 -2.57 23.92
C VAL A 580 9.15 -1.16 24.26
N GLY A 581 7.84 -0.94 24.35
CA GLY A 581 7.28 0.38 24.63
C GLY A 581 7.59 0.92 26.04
N GLY A 582 7.65 0.03 27.04
CA GLY A 582 7.92 0.35 28.44
C GLY A 582 9.40 0.24 28.84
N ASP A 583 9.61 0.04 30.15
CA ASP A 583 10.94 -0.19 30.73
C ASP A 583 11.45 -1.61 30.45
N LEU A 584 12.78 -1.77 30.46
CA LEU A 584 13.45 -3.06 30.33
C LEU A 584 14.58 -3.19 31.35
N GLN A 585 14.60 -4.28 32.10
CA GLN A 585 15.70 -4.62 32.99
C GLN A 585 16.56 -5.74 32.36
N MET A 586 17.86 -5.74 32.68
CA MET A 586 18.79 -6.81 32.34
C MET A 586 19.47 -7.40 33.58
N GLY A 587 19.50 -8.72 33.67
CA GLY A 587 19.91 -9.49 34.83
C GLY A 587 19.69 -10.98 34.59
N ALA A 588 20.08 -11.82 35.56
CA ALA A 588 20.06 -13.28 35.39
C ALA A 588 18.65 -13.85 35.15
N ASP A 589 17.65 -13.21 35.77
CA ASP A 589 16.24 -13.61 35.71
C ASP A 589 15.40 -12.71 34.76
N ASP A 590 16.06 -11.83 34.01
CA ASP A 590 15.40 -10.89 33.10
C ASP A 590 15.37 -11.42 31.65
N PRO A 591 14.46 -10.94 30.78
CA PRO A 591 14.22 -11.55 29.46
C PRO A 591 15.44 -11.69 28.54
N LEU A 592 16.33 -10.69 28.53
CA LEU A 592 17.52 -10.70 27.69
C LEU A 592 18.77 -11.25 28.41
N GLY A 593 18.61 -11.72 29.65
CA GLY A 593 19.68 -12.24 30.48
C GLY A 593 20.71 -11.20 30.92
N SER A 594 21.78 -11.68 31.58
CA SER A 594 22.87 -10.83 32.05
C SER A 594 23.81 -10.32 30.95
N TYR A 595 23.81 -10.93 29.77
CA TYR A 595 24.77 -10.61 28.71
C TYR A 595 24.04 -10.41 27.39
N LEU A 596 24.00 -9.16 26.92
CA LEU A 596 23.45 -8.84 25.61
C LEU A 596 24.54 -8.29 24.70
N TYR A 597 24.68 -8.91 23.53
CA TYR A 597 25.58 -8.46 22.48
C TYR A 597 24.76 -8.00 21.27
N LEU A 598 24.82 -6.71 20.94
CA LEU A 598 24.12 -6.09 19.83
C LEU A 598 25.08 -5.90 18.65
N ASN A 599 25.10 -6.89 17.77
CA ASN A 599 25.86 -6.85 16.53
C ASN A 599 25.08 -6.12 15.41
N ARG A 600 25.68 -6.01 14.22
CA ARG A 600 25.06 -5.36 13.04
C ARG A 600 23.69 -5.91 12.62
N THR A 601 23.30 -7.10 13.06
CA THR A 601 22.01 -7.71 12.72
C THR A 601 20.97 -7.57 13.82
N ARG A 602 21.26 -6.86 14.92
CA ARG A 602 20.35 -6.69 16.07
C ARG A 602 20.06 -5.20 16.30
N ILE A 603 18.78 -4.88 16.35
CA ILE A 603 18.25 -3.55 16.67
C ILE A 603 17.39 -3.68 17.94
N LEU A 604 17.77 -2.97 19.00
CA LEU A 604 17.00 -2.91 20.26
C LEU A 604 16.44 -1.51 20.44
N GLU A 605 15.13 -1.39 20.63
CA GLU A 605 14.45 -0.12 20.83
C GLU A 605 13.55 -0.15 22.06
N ILE A 606 13.90 0.64 23.07
CA ILE A 606 13.20 0.72 24.34
C ILE A 606 12.61 2.11 24.49
N GLY A 607 11.30 2.21 24.64
CA GLY A 607 10.61 3.49 24.85
C GLY A 607 10.85 4.07 26.25
N GLY A 608 10.95 3.19 27.26
CA GLY A 608 11.22 3.54 28.64
C GLY A 608 12.70 3.49 29.04
N THR A 609 12.95 3.17 30.31
CA THR A 609 14.28 3.05 30.89
C THR A 609 14.84 1.65 30.68
N THR A 610 16.06 1.57 30.16
CA THR A 610 16.87 0.35 30.23
C THR A 610 17.69 0.36 31.53
N THR A 611 17.52 -0.63 32.38
CA THR A 611 18.28 -0.79 33.63
C THR A 611 19.22 -1.98 33.54
N LEU A 612 20.52 -1.73 33.58
CA LEU A 612 21.55 -2.75 33.72
C LEU A 612 21.78 -3.00 35.20
N THR A 613 21.50 -4.21 35.68
CA THR A 613 21.82 -4.64 37.06
C THR A 613 23.33 -4.80 37.26
N GLY A 614 23.79 -4.85 38.52
CA GLY A 614 25.22 -4.88 38.87
C GLY A 614 26.06 -6.05 38.35
N TYR A 615 25.42 -7.06 37.76
CA TYR A 615 26.08 -8.22 37.14
C TYR A 615 25.75 -8.38 35.65
N SER A 616 25.13 -7.36 35.04
CA SER A 616 24.75 -7.39 33.64
C SER A 616 25.69 -6.54 32.78
N THR A 617 25.83 -6.91 31.51
CA THR A 617 26.61 -6.18 30.53
C THR A 617 25.86 -6.13 29.20
N LEU A 618 25.74 -4.92 28.65
CA LEU A 618 25.26 -4.69 27.29
C LEU A 618 26.44 -4.21 26.44
N THR A 619 26.82 -5.01 25.44
CA THR A 619 27.83 -4.64 24.46
C THR A 619 27.17 -4.28 23.13
N LEU A 620 27.44 -3.08 22.64
CA LEU A 620 27.00 -2.59 21.33
C LEU A 620 28.20 -2.59 20.36
N ASP A 621 28.21 -3.52 19.41
CA ASP A 621 29.26 -3.70 18.39
C ASP A 621 28.67 -3.82 16.98
N GLY A 622 28.16 -2.69 16.49
CA GLY A 622 27.72 -2.47 15.12
C GLY A 622 26.21 -2.45 14.93
N GLY A 623 25.43 -2.85 15.94
CA GLY A 623 23.97 -2.76 15.94
C GLY A 623 23.43 -1.36 16.22
N SER A 624 22.15 -1.29 16.59
CA SER A 624 21.50 -0.08 17.11
C SER A 624 20.86 -0.36 18.45
N PHE A 625 21.07 0.55 19.41
CA PHE A 625 20.42 0.55 20.71
C PHE A 625 19.75 1.90 20.94
N SER A 626 18.44 1.92 21.06
CA SER A 626 17.65 3.09 21.45
C SER A 626 17.01 2.87 22.81
N THR A 627 17.10 3.85 23.70
CA THR A 627 16.46 3.79 25.02
C THR A 627 15.99 5.17 25.47
N GLY A 628 14.88 5.24 26.20
CA GLY A 628 14.40 6.47 26.84
C GLY A 628 15.39 6.97 27.89
N ALA A 629 15.81 6.10 28.80
CA ALA A 629 16.86 6.37 29.77
C ALA A 629 17.78 5.15 29.90
N LEU A 630 19.00 5.33 30.41
CA LEU A 630 19.92 4.24 30.71
C LEU A 630 20.42 4.36 32.16
N VAL A 631 20.08 3.37 32.98
CA VAL A 631 20.63 3.21 34.33
C VAL A 631 21.68 2.11 34.28
N ASP A 632 22.95 2.50 34.24
CA ASP A 632 24.08 1.57 34.17
C ASP A 632 24.66 1.28 35.57
N ASN A 633 24.17 0.23 36.24
CA ASN A 633 24.79 -0.27 37.47
C ASN A 633 25.77 -1.42 37.21
N GLY A 634 25.82 -1.94 35.98
CA GLY A 634 26.62 -3.08 35.56
C GLY A 634 27.75 -2.64 34.62
N GLY A 635 27.53 -2.79 33.32
CA GLY A 635 28.39 -2.16 32.32
C GLY A 635 27.74 -2.01 30.95
N PHE A 636 27.73 -0.78 30.44
CA PHE A 636 27.46 -0.48 29.04
C PHE A 636 28.76 -0.32 28.23
N ASN A 637 29.02 -1.28 27.33
CA ASN A 637 30.19 -1.27 26.45
C ASN A 637 29.77 -0.83 25.04
N PHE A 638 30.09 0.41 24.68
CA PHE A 638 29.86 0.92 23.33
C PHE A 638 31.13 0.79 22.49
N GLU A 639 31.19 -0.21 21.61
CA GLU A 639 32.35 -0.48 20.74
C GLU A 639 32.15 0.07 19.34
N ARG A 640 30.98 -0.19 18.72
CA ARG A 640 30.60 0.27 17.37
C ARG A 640 29.07 0.35 17.26
N GLY A 641 28.54 1.06 16.27
CA GLY A 641 27.11 1.12 15.97
C GLY A 641 26.47 2.44 16.40
N THR A 642 25.15 2.42 16.60
CA THR A 642 24.37 3.61 16.94
C THR A 642 23.73 3.50 18.32
N PHE A 643 23.99 4.47 19.19
CA PHE A 643 23.32 4.62 20.48
C PHE A 643 22.37 5.83 20.44
N ASN A 644 21.10 5.62 20.76
CA ASN A 644 20.10 6.66 20.82
C ASN A 644 19.55 6.80 22.25
N LEU A 645 19.58 8.01 22.80
CA LEU A 645 19.01 8.36 24.09
C LEU A 645 17.84 9.33 23.88
N THR A 646 16.62 8.84 24.03
CA THR A 646 15.42 9.54 23.53
C THR A 646 14.65 10.29 24.62
N GLY A 647 14.74 9.87 25.87
CA GLY A 647 13.97 10.43 26.99
C GLY A 647 14.79 11.12 28.08
N SER A 648 16.13 11.10 27.99
CA SER A 648 17.05 11.62 29.01
C SER A 648 18.12 12.52 28.42
N GLU A 649 18.64 13.40 29.26
CA GLU A 649 19.84 14.18 28.96
C GLU A 649 21.09 13.29 29.04
N LEU A 650 22.11 13.64 28.25
CA LEU A 650 23.43 12.99 28.33
C LEU A 650 24.45 13.94 28.97
N ARG A 651 25.23 13.44 29.92
CA ARG A 651 26.30 14.21 30.57
C ARG A 651 27.66 13.56 30.31
N VAL A 652 28.61 14.34 29.78
CA VAL A 652 30.04 14.01 29.71
C VAL A 652 30.74 14.78 30.82
N GLY A 653 31.18 14.09 31.87
CA GLY A 653 31.64 14.69 33.11
C GLY A 653 31.73 13.66 34.24
N ASN A 654 32.15 14.11 35.42
CA ASN A 654 32.24 13.21 36.58
C ASN A 654 30.85 12.69 36.97
N GLY A 655 30.67 11.37 36.99
CA GLY A 655 29.36 10.73 37.21
C GLY A 655 28.42 10.71 36.00
N GLY A 656 28.86 11.17 34.84
CA GLY A 656 28.15 10.98 33.57
C GLY A 656 28.41 9.59 32.97
N LEU A 657 27.56 9.16 32.01
CA LEU A 657 27.57 7.80 31.46
C LEU A 657 28.94 7.36 30.94
N PHE A 658 29.66 8.25 30.25
CA PHE A 658 30.97 7.97 29.67
C PHE A 658 32.14 8.59 30.46
N GLY A 659 31.88 9.11 31.67
CA GLY A 659 32.88 9.79 32.48
C GLY A 659 33.31 11.15 31.90
N SER A 660 34.45 11.66 32.39
CA SER A 660 34.95 13.01 32.05
C SER A 660 35.81 13.06 30.79
N PHE A 661 36.18 11.93 30.21
CA PHE A 661 36.88 11.85 28.93
C PHE A 661 36.24 10.74 28.11
N VAL A 662 35.67 11.08 26.96
CA VAL A 662 35.10 10.11 26.02
C VAL A 662 35.58 10.42 24.60
N GLN A 663 35.90 9.37 23.86
CA GLN A 663 36.18 9.42 22.44
C GLN A 663 35.17 8.53 21.70
N PHE A 664 34.59 9.05 20.61
CA PHE A 664 33.78 8.27 19.68
C PHE A 664 34.52 8.15 18.34
N ASP A 665 34.76 6.91 17.91
CA ASP A 665 35.45 6.56 16.67
C ASP A 665 34.48 6.52 15.47
N GLY A 666 35.02 6.40 14.24
CA GLY A 666 34.24 6.50 12.99
C GLY A 666 33.07 5.53 12.82
N ASP A 667 33.10 4.41 13.53
CA ASP A 667 32.02 3.41 13.53
C ASP A 667 30.97 3.65 14.62
N GLN A 668 31.08 4.75 15.39
CA GLN A 668 30.21 5.08 16.51
C GLN A 668 29.37 6.34 16.21
N ALA A 669 28.06 6.22 16.42
CA ALA A 669 27.11 7.32 16.37
C ALA A 669 26.32 7.41 17.68
N VAL A 670 26.23 8.60 18.27
CA VAL A 670 25.39 8.90 19.44
C VAL A 670 24.36 9.96 19.07
N ASN A 671 23.09 9.67 19.30
CA ASN A 671 22.00 10.63 19.11
C ASN A 671 21.23 10.83 20.43
N VAL A 672 21.09 12.06 20.87
CA VAL A 672 20.36 12.43 22.08
C VAL A 672 19.19 13.32 21.67
N THR A 673 17.96 12.99 22.07
CA THR A 673 16.82 13.84 21.71
C THR A 673 16.78 15.11 22.56
N GLN A 674 17.22 15.00 23.82
CA GLN A 674 17.26 16.08 24.80
C GLN A 674 18.60 16.85 24.77
N THR A 675 18.95 17.52 25.87
CA THR A 675 20.23 18.20 26.05
C THR A 675 21.38 17.20 26.24
N ALA A 676 22.53 17.48 25.64
CA ALA A 676 23.80 16.87 26.00
C ALA A 676 24.76 17.93 26.56
N THR A 677 25.31 17.69 27.75
CA THR A 677 26.20 18.61 28.45
C THR A 677 27.60 18.04 28.58
N VAL A 678 28.60 18.77 28.10
CA VAL A 678 30.03 18.52 28.36
C VAL A 678 30.46 19.44 29.50
N ASP A 679 30.74 18.87 30.67
CA ASP A 679 31.10 19.61 31.88
C ASP A 679 32.43 20.34 31.76
N ALA A 680 32.62 21.37 32.58
CA ALA A 680 33.92 22.03 32.72
C ALA A 680 35.01 21.02 33.12
N GLY A 681 36.11 21.01 32.36
CA GLY A 681 37.21 20.06 32.53
C GLY A 681 36.99 18.68 31.89
N ALA A 682 35.81 18.43 31.30
CA ALA A 682 35.54 17.21 30.53
C ALA A 682 35.92 17.36 29.05
N VAL A 683 36.15 16.23 28.38
CA VAL A 683 36.50 16.18 26.95
C VAL A 683 35.59 15.21 26.21
N LEU A 684 34.99 15.68 25.12
CA LEU A 684 34.31 14.88 24.10
C LEU A 684 35.13 14.93 22.81
N ALA A 685 35.75 13.81 22.43
CA ALA A 685 36.51 13.69 21.19
C ALA A 685 35.72 12.86 20.16
N LEU A 686 35.68 13.33 18.91
CA LEU A 686 35.03 12.66 17.78
C LEU A 686 36.11 12.28 16.76
N ASN A 687 36.73 11.12 16.93
CA ASN A 687 37.73 10.60 15.98
C ASN A 687 36.99 9.95 14.80
N ASN A 688 36.58 10.78 13.83
CA ASN A 688 35.66 10.41 12.75
C ASN A 688 34.23 9.98 13.20
N GLY A 689 33.97 9.91 14.51
CA GLY A 689 32.66 9.54 15.06
C GLY A 689 31.60 10.63 14.90
N ARG A 690 30.34 10.24 15.15
CA ARG A 690 29.18 11.15 15.03
C ARG A 690 28.50 11.33 16.38
N PHE A 691 28.20 12.57 16.71
CA PHE A 691 27.45 12.92 17.91
C PHE A 691 26.38 13.93 17.56
N GLY A 692 25.17 13.74 18.07
CA GLY A 692 24.19 14.82 18.04
C GLY A 692 23.24 14.84 19.21
N ALA A 693 22.74 16.04 19.50
CA ALA A 693 21.78 16.28 20.57
C ALA A 693 20.72 17.33 20.18
N GLY A 694 19.55 17.32 20.81
CA GLY A 694 18.57 18.40 20.66
C GLY A 694 19.17 19.76 21.01
N THR A 695 19.93 19.82 22.10
CA THR A 695 20.82 20.96 22.43
C THR A 695 22.15 20.42 22.94
N ILE A 696 23.26 21.02 22.53
CA ILE A 696 24.60 20.70 23.02
C ILE A 696 25.07 21.87 23.89
N MET A 697 25.36 21.62 25.16
CA MET A 697 26.00 22.57 26.08
C MET A 697 27.45 22.19 26.28
N ASN A 698 28.38 23.00 25.77
CA ASN A 698 29.81 22.76 25.96
C ASN A 698 30.38 23.73 27.00
N HIS A 699 30.68 23.24 28.20
CA HIS A 699 31.46 23.96 29.22
C HIS A 699 32.90 23.45 29.32
N GLY A 700 33.20 22.31 28.66
CA GLY A 700 34.51 21.66 28.65
C GLY A 700 35.22 21.84 27.32
N ARG A 701 35.66 20.73 26.72
CA ARG A 701 36.32 20.70 25.42
C ARG A 701 35.66 19.69 24.49
N ILE A 702 35.24 20.13 23.31
CA ILE A 702 34.83 19.26 22.20
C ILE A 702 35.91 19.30 21.13
N VAL A 703 36.38 18.13 20.68
CA VAL A 703 37.38 18.00 19.61
C VAL A 703 36.82 17.14 18.50
N LEU A 704 36.75 17.67 17.28
CA LEU A 704 36.50 16.88 16.08
C LEU A 704 37.84 16.47 15.49
N ASP A 705 38.05 15.19 15.22
CA ASP A 705 39.31 14.65 14.70
C ASP A 705 39.04 13.77 13.48
N GLY A 706 38.78 14.42 12.34
CA GLY A 706 38.68 13.77 11.04
C GLY A 706 37.58 14.36 10.15
N MET A 707 37.74 14.24 8.83
CA MET A 707 36.85 14.91 7.87
C MET A 707 35.38 14.47 7.96
N ILE A 708 35.10 13.26 8.47
CA ILE A 708 33.74 12.75 8.65
C ILE A 708 33.23 12.85 10.10
N ALA A 709 34.07 13.33 11.03
CA ALA A 709 33.64 13.63 12.39
C ALA A 709 32.52 14.66 12.33
N ALA A 710 31.39 14.39 12.98
CA ALA A 710 30.22 15.24 12.85
C ALA A 710 29.56 15.52 14.19
N LEU A 711 29.35 16.81 14.46
CA LEU A 711 28.62 17.33 15.61
C LEU A 711 27.29 17.92 15.12
N ASN A 712 26.22 17.14 15.23
CA ASN A 712 24.89 17.46 14.72
C ASN A 712 23.92 17.81 15.84
N GLY A 713 22.79 18.45 15.54
CA GLY A 713 21.80 18.78 16.58
C GLY A 713 21.03 20.04 16.30
N GLY A 714 20.26 20.50 17.29
CA GLY A 714 19.56 21.78 17.23
C GLY A 714 20.54 22.95 17.36
N VAL A 715 20.97 23.24 18.59
CA VAL A 715 21.88 24.36 18.91
C VAL A 715 23.10 23.86 19.69
N LEU A 716 24.28 24.32 19.33
CA LEU A 716 25.53 24.17 20.06
C LEU A 716 25.83 25.44 20.86
N ASN A 717 25.52 25.43 22.16
CA ASN A 717 25.88 26.48 23.10
C ASN A 717 27.31 26.24 23.60
N ASN A 718 28.27 26.95 23.01
CA ASN A 718 29.68 26.83 23.35
C ASN A 718 30.09 27.88 24.39
N ALA A 719 30.47 27.43 25.58
CA ALA A 719 31.06 28.22 26.66
C ALA A 719 32.44 27.67 27.11
N GLY A 720 32.93 26.62 26.44
CA GLY A 720 34.26 26.04 26.58
C GLY A 720 35.00 26.08 25.24
N THR A 721 35.78 25.06 24.92
CA THR A 721 36.54 25.01 23.65
C THR A 721 35.92 24.04 22.65
N LEU A 722 35.71 24.47 21.41
CA LEU A 722 35.42 23.65 20.24
C LEU A 722 36.64 23.70 19.31
N ALA A 723 37.20 22.55 18.89
CA ALA A 723 38.41 22.54 18.07
C ALA A 723 38.48 21.36 17.09
N GLY A 724 39.40 21.44 16.14
CA GLY A 724 39.84 20.32 15.30
C GLY A 724 39.29 20.34 13.86
N THR A 725 39.08 19.15 13.29
CA THR A 725 38.65 18.96 11.90
C THR A 725 37.37 18.13 11.84
N GLY A 726 36.34 18.62 11.13
CA GLY A 726 35.08 17.91 10.94
C GLY A 726 33.92 18.84 10.59
N GLN A 727 32.69 18.32 10.68
CA GLN A 727 31.47 19.05 10.38
C GLN A 727 30.69 19.39 11.64
N VAL A 728 30.19 20.63 11.72
CA VAL A 728 29.31 21.11 12.78
C VAL A 728 27.95 21.44 12.14
N GLY A 729 27.02 20.49 12.22
CA GLY A 729 25.66 20.63 11.74
C GLY A 729 24.74 21.39 12.70
N ALA A 730 25.04 21.38 14.01
CA ALA A 730 24.31 22.16 14.99
C ALA A 730 24.56 23.68 14.79
N ALA A 731 23.54 24.51 15.00
CA ALA A 731 23.68 25.96 14.95
C ALA A 731 24.64 26.42 16.06
N LEU A 732 25.76 27.05 15.71
CA LEU A 732 26.75 27.50 16.68
C LEU A 732 26.25 28.73 17.44
N ASN A 733 26.24 28.69 18.77
CA ASN A 733 26.16 29.85 19.64
C ASN A 733 27.41 29.89 20.53
N ASN A 734 28.45 30.59 20.07
CA ASN A 734 29.68 30.74 20.83
C ASN A 734 29.56 31.90 21.84
N GLY A 735 29.23 31.59 23.09
CA GLY A 735 29.01 32.58 24.15
C GLY A 735 30.29 33.25 24.65
N PRO A 736 30.21 34.25 25.54
CA PRO A 736 31.36 35.07 25.97
C PRO A 736 32.54 34.31 26.60
N GLY A 737 32.28 33.14 27.20
CA GLY A 737 33.32 32.26 27.74
C GLY A 737 33.84 31.21 26.75
N GLY A 738 33.24 31.11 25.56
CA GLY A 738 33.53 30.08 24.58
C GLY A 738 34.65 30.45 23.61
N GLU A 739 35.40 29.44 23.18
CA GLU A 739 36.41 29.52 22.14
C GLU A 739 36.13 28.48 21.04
N VAL A 740 36.15 28.90 19.78
CA VAL A 740 36.29 28.02 18.61
C VAL A 740 37.73 28.14 18.13
N ARG A 741 38.52 27.07 18.24
CA ARG A 741 39.98 27.08 18.03
C ARG A 741 40.39 26.20 16.85
N LEU A 742 41.00 26.82 15.85
CA LEU A 742 41.41 26.20 14.59
C LEU A 742 42.92 26.23 14.48
N GLU A 743 43.59 25.09 14.66
CA GLU A 743 45.05 24.99 14.59
C GLU A 743 45.54 24.71 13.16
N THR A 744 46.83 24.80 12.92
CA THR A 744 47.40 24.62 11.58
C THR A 744 46.98 23.28 10.96
N GLY A 745 46.36 23.36 9.78
CA GLY A 745 45.89 22.18 9.03
C GLY A 745 44.54 21.62 9.49
N THR A 746 43.85 22.24 10.45
CA THR A 746 42.50 21.82 10.85
C THR A 746 41.41 22.53 10.06
N THR A 747 40.24 21.91 9.88
CA THR A 747 39.10 22.55 9.21
C THR A 747 37.78 22.18 9.87
N LEU A 748 37.08 23.15 10.44
CA LEU A 748 35.69 22.99 10.91
C LEU A 748 34.74 23.58 9.89
N THR A 749 33.85 22.76 9.34
CA THR A 749 32.79 23.21 8.43
C THR A 749 31.46 23.30 9.18
N PHE A 750 30.95 24.51 9.34
CA PHE A 750 29.67 24.83 9.96
C PHE A 750 28.57 24.85 8.90
N THR A 751 27.58 23.98 9.09
CA THR A 751 26.45 23.80 8.17
C THR A 751 25.09 24.18 8.76
N GLY A 752 25.02 24.34 10.09
CA GLY A 752 23.84 24.86 10.78
C GLY A 752 23.55 26.32 10.42
N ALA A 753 22.27 26.73 10.48
CA ALA A 753 21.86 28.12 10.28
C ALA A 753 21.80 28.89 11.61
N GLY A 754 22.00 30.21 11.57
CA GLY A 754 21.91 31.06 12.77
C GLY A 754 23.16 31.00 13.66
N ASN A 755 24.35 30.87 13.06
CA ASN A 755 25.59 30.84 13.82
C ASN A 755 25.90 32.22 14.43
N SER A 756 26.29 32.26 15.70
CA SER A 756 26.66 33.48 16.41
C SER A 756 27.97 33.32 17.21
N ASN A 757 28.69 34.43 17.34
CA ASN A 757 29.91 34.53 18.14
C ASN A 757 29.90 35.77 19.05
N ALA A 758 29.84 35.57 20.36
CA ALA A 758 30.09 36.56 21.40
C ALA A 758 31.37 36.25 22.22
N GLY A 759 32.00 35.10 21.97
CA GLY A 759 33.28 34.67 22.53
C GLY A 759 34.42 34.83 21.54
N ARG A 760 35.35 33.87 21.50
CA ARG A 760 36.52 33.90 20.60
C ARG A 760 36.44 32.87 19.49
N ILE A 761 36.75 33.26 18.26
CA ILE A 761 37.16 32.37 17.16
C ILE A 761 38.66 32.61 16.91
N SER A 762 39.49 31.61 17.23
CA SER A 762 40.96 31.66 17.16
C SER A 762 41.45 30.89 15.93
N LEU A 763 41.91 31.60 14.90
CA LEU A 763 42.42 31.04 13.64
C LEU A 763 43.95 30.92 13.69
N LEU A 764 44.49 29.83 14.20
CA LEU A 764 45.93 29.58 14.37
C LEU A 764 46.50 28.77 13.19
N GLY A 765 46.19 29.18 11.97
CA GLY A 765 46.58 28.52 10.71
C GLY A 765 45.61 27.45 10.20
N GLY A 766 44.47 27.25 10.86
CA GLY A 766 43.37 26.38 10.40
C GLY A 766 42.24 27.15 9.72
N THR A 767 41.22 26.43 9.25
CA THR A 767 40.08 26.97 8.49
C THR A 767 38.77 26.82 9.27
N ALA A 768 38.05 27.91 9.46
CA ALA A 768 36.64 27.90 9.86
C ALA A 768 35.78 28.18 8.62
N ASP A 769 34.97 27.22 8.21
CA ASP A 769 34.17 27.31 6.98
C ASP A 769 32.68 27.33 7.31
N PHE A 770 32.05 28.50 7.20
CA PHE A 770 30.63 28.71 7.46
C PHE A 770 29.85 28.72 6.15
N THR A 771 29.16 27.61 5.86
CA THR A 771 28.31 27.51 4.66
C THR A 771 26.99 28.30 4.78
N ARG A 772 26.68 28.81 5.99
CA ARG A 772 25.54 29.67 6.33
C ARG A 772 26.03 30.88 7.14
N GLY A 773 25.20 31.92 7.29
CA GLY A 773 25.58 33.16 7.98
C GLY A 773 26.16 33.00 9.38
N LEU A 774 27.10 33.88 9.72
CA LEU A 774 27.75 34.05 11.02
C LEU A 774 27.56 35.50 11.51
N THR A 775 26.94 35.66 12.67
CA THR A 775 26.83 36.95 13.36
C THR A 775 27.92 37.07 14.43
N ASN A 776 28.80 38.08 14.34
CA ASN A 776 29.74 38.40 15.41
C ASN A 776 29.08 39.43 16.35
N ALA A 777 28.54 38.96 17.47
CA ALA A 777 27.86 39.77 18.46
C ALA A 777 28.83 40.63 19.29
N SER A 778 28.32 41.70 19.92
CA SER A 778 29.07 42.58 20.82
C SER A 778 29.95 41.81 21.81
N GLY A 779 31.26 42.11 21.82
CA GLY A 779 32.27 41.44 22.64
C GLY A 779 32.90 40.18 22.01
N GLY A 780 32.37 39.72 20.87
CA GLY A 780 32.94 38.61 20.11
C GLY A 780 34.20 39.01 19.35
N GLN A 781 35.21 38.13 19.38
CA GLN A 781 36.52 38.32 18.73
C GLN A 781 36.78 37.22 17.69
N ILE A 782 37.22 37.60 16.50
CA ILE A 782 37.75 36.66 15.48
C ILE A 782 39.19 37.09 15.18
N SER A 783 40.19 36.25 15.49
CA SER A 783 41.60 36.65 15.45
C SER A 783 42.55 35.51 15.05
N GLY A 784 43.68 35.84 14.41
CA GLY A 784 44.77 34.91 14.09
C GLY A 784 45.25 34.97 12.63
N HIS A 785 45.98 33.94 12.19
CA HIS A 785 46.59 33.81 10.85
C HIS A 785 46.05 32.59 10.06
N GLY A 786 44.77 32.23 10.25
CA GLY A 786 44.10 31.13 9.52
C GLY A 786 43.04 31.64 8.53
N THR A 787 42.17 30.75 8.05
CA THR A 787 41.16 31.07 7.01
C THR A 787 39.75 31.08 7.60
N LEU A 788 38.93 32.09 7.27
CA LEU A 788 37.49 32.12 7.57
C LEU A 788 36.70 32.18 6.25
N VAL A 789 35.99 31.11 5.91
CA VAL A 789 35.11 31.06 4.74
C VAL A 789 33.68 31.35 5.19
N THR A 790 32.94 32.17 4.45
CA THR A 790 31.48 32.38 4.63
C THR A 790 30.81 32.26 3.26
N GLY A 791 29.81 31.39 3.09
CA GLY A 791 29.25 31.06 1.77
C GLY A 791 28.54 32.19 1.04
N ASP A 792 28.30 32.03 -0.27
CA ASP A 792 27.66 33.03 -1.14
C ASP A 792 26.30 33.51 -0.57
N GLY A 793 26.11 34.84 -0.49
CA GLY A 793 24.90 35.46 0.05
C GLY A 793 24.79 35.46 1.59
N SER A 794 25.86 35.10 2.32
CA SER A 794 25.91 35.17 3.77
C SER A 794 26.36 36.55 4.29
N THR A 795 25.62 37.11 5.26
CA THR A 795 25.96 38.40 5.87
C THR A 795 26.87 38.18 7.07
N LEU A 796 28.05 38.80 7.07
CA LEU A 796 28.91 38.94 8.25
C LEU A 796 28.55 40.25 8.96
N GLN A 797 27.76 40.17 10.02
CA GLN A 797 27.39 41.34 10.83
C GLN A 797 28.39 41.53 11.96
N LEU A 798 29.12 42.66 11.95
CA LEU A 798 29.98 43.12 13.04
C LEU A 798 29.23 44.21 13.84
N GLN A 799 29.18 44.10 15.16
CA GLN A 799 28.63 45.14 16.05
C GLN A 799 29.75 45.99 16.66
N ASP A 800 29.43 47.19 17.16
CA ASP A 800 30.37 48.14 17.80
C ASP A 800 31.37 47.44 18.72
N GLY A 801 32.67 47.66 18.46
CA GLY A 801 33.78 47.10 19.26
C GLY A 801 34.27 45.71 18.85
N SER A 802 33.96 45.25 17.63
CA SER A 802 34.45 43.97 17.07
C SER A 802 35.72 44.15 16.23
N ASP A 803 36.75 43.31 16.43
CA ASP A 803 37.92 43.21 15.54
C ASP A 803 37.71 42.09 14.51
N LEU A 804 37.88 42.39 13.21
CA LEU A 804 37.75 41.43 12.11
C LEU A 804 38.99 41.45 11.21
N VAL A 805 39.66 40.30 11.07
CA VAL A 805 40.70 40.04 10.06
C VAL A 805 40.24 38.88 9.19
N VAL A 806 39.83 39.13 7.93
CA VAL A 806 39.26 38.11 7.02
C VAL A 806 39.60 38.38 5.56
N SER A 807 39.85 37.31 4.79
CA SER A 807 39.92 37.27 3.31
C SER A 807 38.66 36.61 2.70
N GLY A 808 38.20 37.03 1.51
CA GLY A 808 37.04 36.49 0.76
C GLY A 808 35.98 37.53 0.32
N ASP A 809 35.07 37.16 -0.60
CA ASP A 809 33.92 37.97 -1.07
C ASP A 809 32.90 38.26 0.02
N LYS A 810 32.68 39.54 0.37
CA LYS A 810 31.70 39.93 1.41
C LYS A 810 31.09 41.30 1.16
N THR A 811 29.78 41.40 1.39
CA THR A 811 29.07 42.68 1.54
C THR A 811 29.33 43.26 2.92
N TYR A 812 29.84 44.49 2.97
CA TYR A 812 30.15 45.21 4.22
C TYR A 812 29.11 46.29 4.49
N THR A 813 28.41 46.21 5.64
CA THR A 813 27.32 47.14 6.00
C THR A 813 27.52 47.83 7.35
N GLY A 814 28.77 47.94 7.85
CA GLY A 814 29.11 48.52 9.17
C GLY A 814 30.27 49.52 9.12
N ASP A 815 30.79 49.93 10.28
CA ASP A 815 32.00 50.77 10.42
C ASP A 815 33.17 49.90 10.95
N GLY A 816 34.36 50.00 10.37
CA GLY A 816 35.48 49.11 10.74
C GLY A 816 36.85 49.56 10.21
N SER A 817 37.90 49.01 10.83
CA SER A 817 39.30 49.35 10.55
C SER A 817 40.08 48.11 10.13
N LEU A 818 40.85 48.22 9.05
CA LEU A 818 41.78 47.20 8.55
C LEU A 818 43.22 47.73 8.62
N ASP A 819 44.16 46.91 9.11
CA ASP A 819 45.56 47.25 9.29
C ASP A 819 46.46 46.10 8.78
N ASP A 820 47.29 46.37 7.76
CA ASP A 820 48.24 45.42 7.15
C ASP A 820 47.57 44.15 6.58
N VAL A 821 46.57 44.32 5.70
CA VAL A 821 45.69 43.24 5.22
C VAL A 821 45.64 43.15 3.68
N VAL A 822 45.67 41.92 3.16
CA VAL A 822 45.27 41.59 1.78
C VAL A 822 43.82 41.12 1.79
N VAL A 823 42.93 41.87 1.16
CA VAL A 823 41.52 41.49 0.93
C VAL A 823 41.41 40.90 -0.47
N ALA A 824 41.24 39.58 -0.60
CA ALA A 824 41.03 38.92 -1.89
C ALA A 824 39.59 38.41 -2.02
N SER A 825 38.88 38.89 -3.03
CA SER A 825 37.45 38.68 -3.29
C SER A 825 37.28 38.26 -4.77
N ALA A 826 36.67 37.09 -5.05
CA ALA A 826 36.52 36.54 -6.40
C ALA A 826 35.23 37.01 -7.13
N GLY A 827 34.38 37.76 -6.45
CA GLY A 827 33.07 38.28 -6.84
C GLY A 827 32.79 39.71 -6.34
N GLY A 828 33.78 40.37 -5.74
CA GLY A 828 33.82 41.80 -5.42
C GLY A 828 33.39 42.20 -4.00
N LEU A 829 33.55 43.49 -3.70
CA LEU A 829 33.30 44.17 -2.43
C LEU A 829 32.27 45.30 -2.64
N THR A 830 31.06 45.17 -2.08
CA THR A 830 30.09 46.28 -2.01
C THR A 830 30.20 47.00 -0.67
N ASN A 831 30.53 48.30 -0.69
CA ASN A 831 30.61 49.15 0.49
C ASN A 831 29.37 50.06 0.65
N GLN A 832 28.71 49.97 1.80
CA GLN A 832 27.55 50.79 2.21
C GLN A 832 27.77 51.55 3.54
N GLY A 833 28.92 51.34 4.21
CA GLY A 833 29.29 51.94 5.50
C GLY A 833 30.67 52.59 5.48
N ALA A 834 31.34 52.76 6.63
CA ALA A 834 32.69 53.33 6.69
C ALA A 834 33.80 52.25 6.78
N LEU A 835 34.65 52.20 5.75
CA LEU A 835 35.83 51.33 5.67
C LEU A 835 37.11 52.14 5.93
N ALA A 836 37.82 51.91 7.03
CA ALA A 836 39.12 52.55 7.30
C ALA A 836 40.30 51.61 6.99
N LEU A 837 41.30 52.13 6.27
CA LEU A 837 42.54 51.47 5.84
C LEU A 837 43.73 52.25 6.42
N SER A 838 44.47 51.67 7.37
CA SER A 838 45.52 52.39 8.13
C SER A 838 46.94 51.82 8.01
N GLY A 839 47.11 50.69 7.29
CA GLY A 839 48.40 50.11 6.92
C GLY A 839 48.45 49.79 5.42
N ASP A 840 49.60 49.36 4.88
CA ASP A 840 49.70 48.96 3.47
C ASP A 840 48.68 47.84 3.19
N SER A 841 47.74 48.11 2.30
CA SER A 841 46.55 47.28 2.08
C SER A 841 46.37 46.99 0.60
N ASP A 842 46.22 45.72 0.24
CA ASP A 842 45.90 45.31 -1.13
C ASP A 842 44.46 44.80 -1.18
N ILE A 843 43.65 45.38 -2.07
CA ILE A 843 42.25 45.06 -2.32
C ILE A 843 42.17 44.41 -3.70
N ILE A 844 41.81 43.13 -3.75
CA ILE A 844 41.74 42.29 -4.95
C ILE A 844 40.28 41.87 -5.12
N GLY A 845 39.73 42.12 -6.31
CA GLY A 845 38.32 41.99 -6.71
C GLY A 845 37.60 43.34 -6.85
N ASP A 846 36.54 43.36 -7.66
CA ASP A 846 35.79 44.58 -8.00
C ASP A 846 35.23 45.26 -6.74
N VAL A 847 35.29 46.58 -6.62
CA VAL A 847 34.74 47.34 -5.49
C VAL A 847 33.58 48.23 -5.95
N ASP A 848 32.40 48.06 -5.36
CA ASP A 848 31.25 48.94 -5.54
C ASP A 848 31.00 49.77 -4.27
N ASN A 849 31.51 51.00 -4.24
CA ASN A 849 31.27 51.96 -3.17
C ASN A 849 29.96 52.72 -3.47
N THR A 850 28.89 52.39 -2.75
CA THR A 850 27.52 52.87 -3.05
C THR A 850 27.16 54.12 -2.25
N GLY A 851 26.01 54.78 -2.53
CA GLY A 851 25.64 56.14 -2.08
C GLY A 851 25.70 56.52 -0.59
N GLY A 852 25.97 55.58 0.34
CA GLY A 852 26.27 55.85 1.75
C GLY A 852 27.68 55.44 2.20
N GLY A 853 28.45 54.78 1.34
CA GLY A 853 29.75 54.22 1.61
C GLY A 853 30.86 55.27 1.71
N ILE A 854 31.69 55.13 2.72
CA ILE A 854 32.89 55.91 3.00
C ILE A 854 34.07 54.95 2.99
N ILE A 855 35.14 55.26 2.26
CA ILE A 855 36.42 54.57 2.38
C ILE A 855 37.44 55.59 2.88
N VAL A 856 38.22 55.30 3.92
CA VAL A 856 39.22 56.19 4.49
C VAL A 856 40.59 55.52 4.44
N VAL A 857 41.50 56.02 3.61
CA VAL A 857 42.92 55.66 3.64
C VAL A 857 43.65 56.67 4.53
N SER A 858 44.31 56.20 5.58
CA SER A 858 44.94 57.07 6.57
C SER A 858 46.20 56.45 7.18
N GLY A 859 46.83 57.12 8.15
CA GLY A 859 47.98 56.56 8.87
C GLY A 859 49.30 56.53 8.10
N GLY A 860 49.37 57.14 6.91
CA GLY A 860 50.53 57.03 6.02
C GLY A 860 50.53 55.75 5.16
N ALA A 861 49.38 55.10 5.06
CA ALA A 861 49.20 53.84 4.34
C ALA A 861 49.16 54.02 2.82
N THR A 862 49.53 52.95 2.10
CA THR A 862 49.16 52.77 0.70
C THR A 862 48.03 51.74 0.59
N ALA A 863 46.89 52.12 0.04
CA ALA A 863 45.81 51.20 -0.33
C ALA A 863 45.84 50.97 -1.86
N THR A 864 46.02 49.73 -2.29
CA THR A 864 46.07 49.32 -3.69
C THR A 864 44.80 48.56 -4.07
N PHE A 865 44.04 49.06 -5.04
CA PHE A 865 42.87 48.41 -5.63
C PHE A 865 43.29 47.76 -6.94
N HIS A 866 43.28 46.42 -6.99
CA HIS A 866 43.80 45.65 -8.11
C HIS A 866 42.81 45.47 -9.27
N ASP A 867 41.52 45.47 -8.99
CA ASP A 867 40.43 45.28 -9.95
C ASP A 867 39.49 46.51 -9.95
N ASP A 868 38.36 46.42 -10.66
CA ASP A 868 37.55 47.58 -11.01
C ASP A 868 36.92 48.23 -9.79
N VAL A 869 36.90 49.56 -9.71
CA VAL A 869 36.27 50.32 -8.63
C VAL A 869 35.16 51.21 -9.20
N VAL A 870 33.94 50.97 -8.77
CA VAL A 870 32.79 51.85 -8.98
C VAL A 870 32.60 52.70 -7.72
N HIS A 871 32.91 53.99 -7.79
CA HIS A 871 32.77 54.93 -6.69
C HIS A 871 31.58 55.85 -6.89
N ASN A 872 30.44 55.48 -6.31
CA ASN A 872 29.24 56.30 -6.21
C ASN A 872 28.90 56.66 -4.74
N GLY A 873 29.87 56.47 -3.83
CA GLY A 873 29.68 56.67 -2.40
C GLY A 873 29.91 58.10 -1.93
N ALA A 874 29.75 58.30 -0.62
CA ALA A 874 29.86 59.61 0.00
C ALA A 874 31.28 60.19 -0.12
N GLU A 875 32.31 59.36 0.04
CA GLU A 875 33.71 59.73 -0.23
C GLU A 875 34.62 58.49 -0.32
N ILE A 876 35.73 58.64 -1.04
CA ILE A 876 36.98 57.92 -0.78
C ILE A 876 37.96 58.96 -0.25
N ARG A 877 38.19 58.97 1.06
CA ARG A 877 39.06 59.90 1.74
C ARG A 877 40.49 59.37 1.79
N VAL A 878 41.43 60.07 1.17
CA VAL A 878 42.87 59.78 1.29
C VAL A 878 43.52 60.86 2.14
N SER A 879 43.95 60.48 3.34
CA SER A 879 44.54 61.41 4.30
C SER A 879 45.96 61.81 3.88
N GLU A 880 46.45 62.94 4.40
CA GLU A 880 47.82 63.42 4.17
C GLU A 880 48.87 62.31 4.41
N GLY A 881 49.82 62.18 3.48
CA GLY A 881 50.87 61.17 3.53
C GLY A 881 50.42 59.74 3.15
N SER A 882 49.14 59.53 2.87
CA SER A 882 48.60 58.24 2.43
C SER A 882 48.33 58.25 0.92
N ARG A 883 48.23 57.07 0.30
CA ARG A 883 48.02 56.90 -1.15
C ARG A 883 46.95 55.87 -1.44
N ALA A 884 46.04 56.18 -2.36
CA ALA A 884 45.15 55.21 -2.97
C ALA A 884 45.61 54.94 -4.41
N VAL A 885 45.83 53.68 -4.77
CA VAL A 885 46.32 53.23 -6.09
C VAL A 885 45.26 52.38 -6.76
N PHE A 886 44.87 52.68 -7.98
CA PHE A 886 43.84 51.96 -8.74
C PHE A 886 44.46 51.33 -9.99
N PHE A 887 44.64 50.00 -9.98
CA PHE A 887 45.10 49.21 -11.13
C PHE A 887 43.97 48.76 -12.05
N GLY A 888 42.79 48.46 -11.50
CA GLY A 888 41.58 48.22 -12.29
C GLY A 888 40.91 49.52 -12.73
N ALA A 889 39.83 49.40 -13.51
CA ALA A 889 39.11 50.56 -14.01
C ALA A 889 38.43 51.30 -12.85
N ALA A 890 38.66 52.61 -12.72
CA ALA A 890 37.97 53.45 -11.75
C ALA A 890 36.84 54.23 -12.44
N SER A 891 35.63 54.13 -11.89
CA SER A 891 34.44 54.78 -12.43
C SER A 891 33.52 55.35 -11.33
N GLY A 892 32.48 56.08 -11.73
CA GLY A 892 31.47 56.63 -10.80
C GLY A 892 31.70 58.11 -10.42
N ALA A 893 30.66 58.71 -9.84
CA ALA A 893 30.58 60.16 -9.61
C ALA A 893 30.99 60.61 -8.19
N GLY A 894 31.40 59.67 -7.35
CA GLY A 894 31.76 59.92 -5.96
C GLY A 894 33.03 60.78 -5.81
N ALA A 895 33.09 61.56 -4.73
CA ALA A 895 34.23 62.44 -4.46
C ALA A 895 35.42 61.68 -3.87
N TYR A 896 36.64 62.05 -4.28
CA TYR A 896 37.88 61.67 -3.61
C TYR A 896 38.30 62.83 -2.71
N THR A 897 38.22 62.64 -1.39
CA THR A 897 38.44 63.69 -0.39
C THR A 897 39.79 63.53 0.31
N GLY A 898 40.24 64.56 1.01
CA GLY A 898 41.52 64.56 1.74
C GLY A 898 42.74 64.92 0.88
N ASN A 899 43.83 65.28 1.57
CA ASN A 899 45.04 65.86 0.97
C ASN A 899 46.10 64.81 0.56
N GLY A 900 45.73 63.53 0.49
CA GLY A 900 46.61 62.45 0.03
C GLY A 900 46.68 62.35 -1.48
N THR A 901 47.36 61.32 -1.98
CA THR A 901 47.51 61.10 -3.43
C THR A 901 46.56 60.02 -3.93
N VAL A 902 45.79 60.34 -4.97
CA VAL A 902 44.99 59.38 -5.74
C VAL A 902 45.74 59.05 -7.03
N HIS A 903 45.98 57.77 -7.28
CA HIS A 903 46.87 57.31 -8.33
C HIS A 903 46.17 56.29 -9.22
N PHE A 904 46.02 56.59 -10.51
CA PHE A 904 45.33 55.73 -11.47
C PHE A 904 46.33 55.10 -12.44
N GLU A 905 46.44 53.77 -12.37
CA GLU A 905 47.22 52.93 -13.28
C GLU A 905 46.34 52.28 -14.36
N GLY A 906 45.04 52.08 -14.06
CA GLY A 906 44.02 51.52 -14.96
C GLY A 906 43.16 52.57 -15.69
N ASP A 907 42.11 52.10 -16.35
CA ASP A 907 41.14 52.96 -17.06
C ASP A 907 40.40 53.90 -16.09
N LEU A 908 40.13 55.12 -16.51
CA LEU A 908 39.42 56.13 -15.71
C LEU A 908 38.19 56.64 -16.48
N LEU A 909 37.02 56.47 -15.89
CA LEU A 909 35.73 56.86 -16.45
C LEU A 909 34.94 57.70 -15.44
N PRO A 910 34.93 59.04 -15.52
CA PRO A 910 34.15 59.86 -14.60
C PRO A 910 32.64 59.56 -14.66
N GLY A 911 32.04 59.16 -13.54
CA GLY A 911 30.58 59.09 -13.39
C GLY A 911 29.86 57.89 -14.02
N ASN A 912 28.54 58.04 -14.15
CA ASN A 912 27.70 57.28 -15.09
C ASN A 912 27.62 57.98 -16.46
N SER A 913 28.51 58.96 -16.68
CA SER A 913 28.68 59.80 -17.86
C SER A 913 27.43 60.54 -18.40
N PRO A 914 27.43 61.88 -18.52
CA PRO A 914 28.45 62.81 -18.07
C PRO A 914 28.48 63.06 -16.55
N ALA A 915 29.65 63.36 -15.96
CA ALA A 915 29.77 63.78 -14.55
C ALA A 915 30.93 64.76 -14.28
N LEU A 916 30.83 65.51 -13.17
CA LEU A 916 31.96 66.20 -12.54
C LEU A 916 32.47 65.39 -11.34
N VAL A 917 33.71 64.92 -11.41
CA VAL A 917 34.38 64.22 -10.30
C VAL A 917 35.39 65.14 -9.64
N THR A 918 35.38 65.19 -8.30
CA THR A 918 36.30 66.04 -7.52
C THR A 918 37.37 65.20 -6.82
N VAL A 919 38.61 65.66 -6.89
CA VAL A 919 39.75 65.12 -6.13
C VAL A 919 40.34 66.24 -5.28
N GLU A 920 40.21 66.21 -3.95
CA GLU A 920 40.72 67.31 -3.10
C GLU A 920 42.26 67.36 -3.05
N GLY A 921 42.93 66.20 -3.10
CA GLY A 921 44.38 66.06 -3.05
C GLY A 921 45.07 66.03 -4.41
N ASP A 922 46.22 65.37 -4.49
CA ASP A 922 46.99 65.19 -5.72
C ASP A 922 46.42 64.03 -6.56
N MET A 923 46.42 64.19 -7.89
CA MET A 923 46.00 63.18 -8.85
C MET A 923 47.14 62.81 -9.81
N VAL A 924 47.38 61.51 -9.99
CA VAL A 924 48.38 61.00 -10.93
C VAL A 924 47.73 60.03 -11.91
N LEU A 925 47.87 60.33 -13.21
CA LEU A 925 47.58 59.42 -14.32
C LEU A 925 48.90 58.86 -14.83
N THR A 926 49.03 57.54 -14.93
CA THR A 926 50.26 56.91 -15.42
C THR A 926 50.22 56.59 -16.90
N ASP A 927 51.37 56.21 -17.46
CA ASP A 927 51.55 55.82 -18.87
C ASP A 927 50.64 54.65 -19.31
N SER A 928 50.13 53.84 -18.36
CA SER A 928 49.18 52.75 -18.64
C SER A 928 47.71 53.14 -18.52
N SER A 929 47.41 54.30 -17.94
CA SER A 929 46.03 54.74 -17.74
C SER A 929 45.38 55.19 -19.05
N ARG A 930 44.10 54.88 -19.22
CA ARG A 930 43.26 55.41 -20.32
C ARG A 930 42.12 56.18 -19.70
N THR A 931 42.08 57.49 -19.92
CA THR A 931 40.96 58.33 -19.45
C THR A 931 39.97 58.54 -20.57
N LEU A 932 38.71 58.14 -20.36
CA LEU A 932 37.61 58.36 -21.31
C LEU A 932 36.80 59.58 -20.87
N PHE A 933 36.52 60.48 -21.81
CA PHE A 933 35.63 61.62 -21.63
C PHE A 933 34.50 61.59 -22.65
N GLU A 934 33.27 61.64 -22.17
CA GLU A 934 32.06 61.73 -22.98
C GLU A 934 31.59 63.17 -23.10
N LEU A 935 31.35 63.63 -24.34
CA LEU A 935 30.91 64.99 -24.65
C LEU A 935 29.50 64.97 -25.27
N GLY A 936 28.51 65.51 -24.57
CA GLY A 936 27.12 65.60 -25.02
C GLY A 936 26.57 67.02 -25.18
N GLY A 937 27.27 68.04 -24.68
CA GLY A 937 26.85 69.43 -24.71
C GLY A 937 27.89 70.37 -24.10
N HIS A 938 27.51 71.59 -23.72
CA HIS A 938 28.43 72.63 -23.24
C HIS A 938 28.50 72.74 -21.72
N ASP A 939 27.56 72.16 -20.98
CA ASP A 939 27.53 72.29 -19.53
C ASP A 939 28.48 71.30 -18.86
N ARG A 940 29.56 71.83 -18.29
CA ARG A 940 30.61 71.06 -17.61
C ARG A 940 30.06 70.21 -16.46
N GLY A 941 30.28 68.90 -16.52
CA GLY A 941 29.86 67.95 -15.51
C GLY A 941 28.38 67.56 -15.56
N LEU A 942 27.58 68.18 -16.42
CA LEU A 942 26.16 67.85 -16.63
C LEU A 942 25.92 67.28 -18.03
N GLU A 943 26.57 67.87 -19.03
CA GLU A 943 26.48 67.49 -20.43
C GLU A 943 27.80 66.95 -20.98
N TYR A 944 28.92 67.12 -20.27
CA TYR A 944 30.18 66.47 -20.61
C TYR A 944 31.04 66.19 -19.37
N ASP A 945 31.89 65.18 -19.45
CA ASP A 945 32.73 64.73 -18.34
C ASP A 945 33.79 65.74 -17.92
N ALA A 946 34.07 65.80 -16.63
CA ALA A 946 35.00 66.77 -16.07
C ALA A 946 35.63 66.30 -14.75
N PHE A 947 36.85 66.75 -14.50
CA PHE A 947 37.52 66.62 -13.21
C PHE A 947 37.94 67.98 -12.64
N ASP A 948 37.69 68.18 -11.35
CA ASP A 948 38.26 69.27 -10.55
C ASP A 948 39.22 68.68 -9.50
N ILE A 949 40.51 69.04 -9.62
CA ILE A 949 41.59 68.60 -8.75
C ILE A 949 42.02 69.78 -7.87
N GLY A 950 41.97 69.61 -6.56
CA GLY A 950 42.38 70.62 -5.58
C GLY A 950 43.90 70.77 -5.49
N GLY A 951 44.66 69.69 -5.73
CA GLY A 951 46.12 69.68 -5.78
C GLY A 951 46.70 69.63 -7.20
N SER A 952 47.87 68.99 -7.33
CA SER A 952 48.57 68.83 -8.60
C SER A 952 48.02 67.65 -9.42
N LEU A 953 47.92 67.84 -10.74
CA LEU A 953 47.61 66.79 -11.71
C LEU A 953 48.86 66.46 -12.52
N THR A 954 49.26 65.19 -12.51
CA THR A 954 50.28 64.65 -13.43
C THR A 954 49.59 63.84 -14.53
N LEU A 955 49.77 64.25 -15.78
CA LEU A 955 49.21 63.60 -16.96
C LEU A 955 50.19 62.56 -17.54
N GLY A 956 49.65 61.41 -17.90
CA GLY A 956 50.29 60.31 -18.64
C GLY A 956 49.22 59.48 -19.36
N GLY A 957 49.62 58.51 -20.17
CA GLY A 957 48.69 57.54 -20.77
C GLY A 957 47.85 58.09 -21.91
N ALA A 958 46.68 57.49 -22.17
CA ALA A 958 45.81 57.85 -23.28
C ALA A 958 44.62 58.71 -22.83
N LEU A 959 44.28 59.73 -23.62
CA LEU A 959 42.99 60.44 -23.52
C LEU A 959 42.12 60.04 -24.70
N ASP A 960 40.96 59.46 -24.39
CA ASP A 960 39.91 59.16 -25.35
C ASP A 960 38.74 60.12 -25.13
N VAL A 961 38.28 60.73 -26.22
CA VAL A 961 37.15 61.65 -26.21
C VAL A 961 36.10 61.12 -27.17
N GLU A 962 34.89 60.90 -26.69
CA GLU A 962 33.78 60.36 -27.48
C GLU A 962 32.55 61.29 -27.44
N TRP A 963 31.74 61.26 -28.49
CA TRP A 963 30.45 61.96 -28.48
C TRP A 963 29.42 61.13 -27.72
N TYR A 964 28.67 61.79 -26.85
CA TYR A 964 27.61 61.17 -26.06
C TYR A 964 26.24 61.72 -26.47
N ASP A 965 25.24 60.85 -26.51
CA ASP A 965 23.86 61.23 -26.82
C ASP A 965 23.09 61.43 -25.51
N LEU A 966 22.74 62.67 -25.19
CA LEU A 966 21.94 63.03 -24.02
C LEU A 966 20.44 62.68 -24.17
N GLY A 967 20.05 61.99 -25.26
CA GLY A 967 18.68 61.60 -25.58
C GLY A 967 18.03 62.45 -26.68
N GLU A 968 18.74 63.43 -27.23
CA GLU A 968 18.29 64.37 -28.27
C GLU A 968 19.11 64.24 -29.58
N GLY A 969 19.97 63.22 -29.68
CA GLY A 969 20.94 62.99 -30.75
C GLY A 969 22.35 63.43 -30.37
N LEU A 970 23.36 62.89 -31.07
CA LEU A 970 24.77 63.23 -30.83
C LEU A 970 25.02 64.73 -30.97
N PHE A 971 25.79 65.27 -30.03
CA PHE A 971 26.24 66.66 -30.07
C PHE A 971 26.93 66.98 -31.41
N THR A 972 26.49 68.05 -32.06
CA THR A 972 27.05 68.48 -33.35
C THR A 972 28.03 69.63 -33.14
N ALA A 973 29.31 69.29 -33.03
CA ALA A 973 30.36 70.27 -32.82
C ALA A 973 30.51 71.30 -33.94
N GLN A 974 30.77 72.54 -33.54
CA GLN A 974 31.02 73.70 -34.39
C GLN A 974 32.33 74.39 -34.03
N ALA A 975 32.91 75.14 -34.97
CA ALA A 975 34.09 75.94 -34.68
C ALA A 975 33.78 76.98 -33.58
N GLY A 976 34.55 76.96 -32.50
CA GLY A 976 34.36 77.79 -31.31
C GLY A 976 33.94 77.02 -30.05
N ASP A 977 33.52 75.76 -30.19
CA ASP A 977 33.16 74.91 -29.05
C ASP A 977 34.42 74.57 -28.22
N SER A 978 34.29 74.54 -26.90
CA SER A 978 35.40 74.24 -25.99
C SER A 978 34.95 73.47 -24.75
N PHE A 979 35.76 72.49 -24.32
CA PHE A 979 35.50 71.58 -23.22
C PHE A 979 36.68 71.60 -22.24
N ASP A 980 36.43 72.10 -21.02
CA ASP A 980 37.40 72.07 -19.92
C ASP A 980 37.36 70.71 -19.22
N LEU A 981 38.22 69.79 -19.65
CA LEU A 981 38.22 68.40 -19.17
C LEU A 981 38.82 68.32 -17.75
N PHE A 982 39.95 69.00 -17.52
CA PHE A 982 40.60 69.07 -16.22
C PHE A 982 40.80 70.50 -15.76
N ARG A 983 40.63 70.71 -14.45
CA ARG A 983 41.13 71.88 -13.72
C ARG A 983 41.93 71.39 -12.52
N ALA A 984 43.14 71.91 -12.34
CA ALA A 984 44.02 71.55 -11.21
C ALA A 984 44.81 72.77 -10.71
N GLU A 985 45.40 72.72 -9.52
CA GLU A 985 46.30 73.79 -9.04
C GLU A 985 47.52 73.92 -9.96
N SER A 986 48.05 72.79 -10.43
CA SER A 986 49.05 72.72 -11.48
C SER A 986 48.86 71.46 -12.32
N ILE A 987 49.06 71.57 -13.63
CA ILE A 987 49.02 70.43 -14.55
C ILE A 987 50.42 70.25 -15.15
N THR A 988 50.98 69.06 -14.97
CA THR A 988 52.29 68.69 -15.51
C THR A 988 52.21 67.40 -16.33
N GLY A 989 53.17 67.18 -17.22
CA GLY A 989 53.15 66.04 -18.15
C GLY A 989 52.27 66.27 -19.38
N GLY A 990 51.86 65.18 -20.02
CA GLY A 990 50.96 65.18 -21.17
C GLY A 990 50.53 63.77 -21.52
N PHE A 991 49.42 63.63 -22.24
CA PHE A 991 48.98 62.33 -22.74
C PHE A 991 49.93 61.79 -23.81
N ASP A 992 50.23 60.49 -23.75
CA ASP A 992 51.04 59.74 -24.71
C ASP A 992 50.29 59.52 -26.03
N SER A 993 48.96 59.43 -25.98
CA SER A 993 48.11 59.32 -27.16
C SER A 993 46.74 59.98 -26.95
N LEU A 994 46.16 60.46 -28.06
CA LEU A 994 44.84 61.10 -28.08
C LEU A 994 43.95 60.37 -29.10
N THR A 995 42.83 59.80 -28.67
CA THR A 995 41.78 59.28 -29.55
C THR A 995 40.58 60.21 -29.47
N LEU A 996 40.43 61.08 -30.47
CA LEU A 996 39.42 62.14 -30.40
C LEU A 996 38.20 61.83 -31.27
N ALA A 997 37.03 62.22 -30.79
CA ALA A 997 35.76 62.06 -31.49
C ALA A 997 35.81 62.70 -32.89
N SER A 998 35.21 62.05 -33.89
CA SER A 998 35.21 62.56 -35.26
C SER A 998 34.45 63.88 -35.37
N LEU A 999 35.06 64.88 -36.01
CA LEU A 999 34.43 66.18 -36.29
C LEU A 999 33.85 66.24 -37.71
N GLY A 1000 32.91 67.17 -37.91
CA GLY A 1000 32.38 67.48 -39.24
C GLY A 1000 33.44 68.01 -40.20
N ALA A 1001 33.19 67.91 -41.51
CA ALA A 1001 34.14 68.35 -42.54
C ALA A 1001 34.53 69.83 -42.37
N GLY A 1002 35.85 70.10 -42.32
CA GLY A 1002 36.39 71.46 -42.16
C GLY A 1002 36.64 71.90 -40.71
N LEU A 1003 36.54 70.98 -39.74
CA LEU A 1003 36.84 71.19 -38.33
C LEU A 1003 38.02 70.31 -37.88
N GLU A 1004 38.80 70.79 -36.92
CA GLU A 1004 39.87 70.05 -36.24
C GLU A 1004 39.86 70.33 -34.72
N TRP A 1005 40.43 69.40 -33.94
CA TRP A 1005 40.59 69.57 -32.49
C TRP A 1005 41.88 70.35 -32.18
N GLU A 1006 41.77 71.30 -31.25
CA GLU A 1006 42.89 72.02 -30.65
C GLU A 1006 43.01 71.64 -29.16
N TYR A 1007 44.13 71.01 -28.81
CA TYR A 1007 44.50 70.66 -27.43
C TYR A 1007 45.28 71.82 -26.82
N SER A 1008 44.74 72.42 -25.75
CA SER A 1008 45.32 73.59 -25.08
C SER A 1008 45.50 73.34 -23.60
N LEU A 1009 46.72 73.55 -23.11
CA LEU A 1009 46.98 73.70 -21.68
C LEU A 1009 47.04 75.18 -21.34
N LEU A 1010 46.01 75.68 -20.66
CA LEU A 1010 45.91 77.06 -20.24
C LEU A 1010 46.48 77.17 -18.83
N THR A 1011 47.72 77.65 -18.73
CA THR A 1011 48.35 77.90 -17.44
C THR A 1011 48.05 79.31 -16.96
N ASP A 1012 47.63 79.45 -15.71
CA ASP A 1012 47.46 80.75 -15.07
C ASP A 1012 48.83 81.27 -14.63
N ALA A 1013 49.23 82.45 -15.11
CA ALA A 1013 50.49 83.09 -14.71
C ALA A 1013 50.55 83.43 -13.21
N PHE A 1014 49.41 83.40 -12.50
CA PHE A 1014 49.30 83.58 -11.05
C PHE A 1014 49.19 82.26 -10.26
N GLY A 1015 49.20 81.10 -10.93
CA GLY A 1015 49.32 79.78 -10.32
C GLY A 1015 48.11 79.32 -9.49
N SER A 1016 46.91 79.81 -9.79
CA SER A 1016 45.71 79.48 -9.02
C SER A 1016 44.86 78.34 -9.60
N THR A 1017 44.86 78.14 -10.92
CA THR A 1017 44.22 76.99 -11.60
C THR A 1017 44.77 76.85 -13.02
N ASP A 1018 45.35 75.70 -13.34
CA ASP A 1018 45.66 75.26 -14.70
C ASP A 1018 44.46 74.52 -15.30
N ILE A 1019 44.21 74.70 -16.59
CA ILE A 1019 43.07 74.09 -17.29
C ILE A 1019 43.55 73.32 -18.52
N LEU A 1020 43.16 72.06 -18.63
CA LEU A 1020 43.27 71.29 -19.87
C LEU A 1020 41.97 71.42 -20.66
N ARG A 1021 42.05 72.07 -21.83
CA ARG A 1021 40.92 72.38 -22.69
C ARG A 1021 41.06 71.73 -24.05
N MET A 1022 39.99 71.09 -24.51
CA MET A 1022 39.81 70.65 -25.89
C MET A 1022 38.90 71.63 -26.61
N SER A 1023 39.34 72.22 -27.72
CA SER A 1023 38.55 73.18 -28.51
C SER A 1023 38.36 72.71 -29.95
N VAL A 1024 37.25 73.10 -30.58
CA VAL A 1024 36.97 72.79 -31.99
C VAL A 1024 37.25 74.03 -32.83
N VAL A 1025 38.14 73.94 -33.81
CA VAL A 1025 38.56 75.06 -34.66
C VAL A 1025 38.35 74.74 -36.14
N SER A 1026 38.25 75.78 -36.98
CA SER A 1026 38.09 75.61 -38.44
C SER A 1026 39.43 75.30 -39.12
N THR A 1027 39.48 74.30 -40.00
CA THR A 1027 40.69 73.97 -40.78
C THR A 1027 41.07 75.16 -41.68
N SER A 1028 42.22 75.79 -41.45
CA SER A 1028 42.67 76.89 -42.31
C SER A 1028 43.30 76.37 -43.62
N ALA A 1029 42.80 76.83 -44.77
CA ALA A 1029 43.43 76.53 -46.07
C ALA A 1029 44.74 77.31 -46.20
N VAL A 1030 45.88 76.60 -46.25
CA VAL A 1030 47.20 77.22 -46.50
C VAL A 1030 47.27 77.74 -47.95
N PRO A 1031 47.50 79.04 -48.23
CA PRO A 1031 47.72 79.56 -49.57
C PRO A 1031 49.17 79.33 -50.02
N VAL A 1032 49.39 78.71 -51.18
CA VAL A 1032 50.69 78.75 -51.89
C VAL A 1032 50.74 80.01 -52.78
N PRO A 1033 51.76 80.88 -52.69
CA PRO A 1033 51.82 82.09 -53.52
C PRO A 1033 52.22 81.78 -54.98
N ALA A 1034 51.33 82.07 -55.93
CA ALA A 1034 51.62 82.13 -57.37
C ALA A 1034 51.88 83.57 -57.81
N ALA A 1035 52.99 84.14 -57.33
CA ALA A 1035 53.54 85.40 -57.80
C ALA A 1035 55.08 85.25 -57.74
N VAL A 1036 55.82 85.22 -58.85
CA VAL A 1036 55.52 85.86 -60.13
C VAL A 1036 56.06 84.99 -61.26
N TRP A 1037 55.16 84.29 -61.97
CA TRP A 1037 55.33 84.13 -63.42
C TRP A 1037 55.51 85.50 -64.03
N LEU A 1038 56.18 85.54 -65.17
CA LEU A 1038 56.31 86.66 -66.10
C LEU A 1038 57.60 87.46 -65.88
N PHE A 1039 58.57 87.38 -66.77
CA PHE A 1039 58.42 87.38 -68.22
C PHE A 1039 59.61 86.70 -68.88
N GLY A 1040 59.39 86.14 -70.08
CA GLY A 1040 60.33 86.28 -71.18
C GLY A 1040 61.77 85.85 -70.90
N SER A 1041 62.04 84.58 -71.20
CA SER A 1041 63.31 84.00 -71.65
C SER A 1041 64.47 84.96 -71.98
N GLY A 1042 65.65 84.67 -71.41
CA GLY A 1042 66.92 84.78 -72.14
C GLY A 1042 67.33 86.19 -72.58
N LEU A 1043 67.33 87.13 -71.64
CA LEU A 1043 67.73 88.54 -71.83
C LEU A 1043 67.99 89.15 -70.43
N LEU A 1044 69.16 89.59 -69.96
CA LEU A 1044 70.57 89.59 -70.38
C LEU A 1044 71.38 90.01 -69.12
N GLY A 1045 72.67 89.75 -69.07
CA GLY A 1045 73.51 89.99 -67.88
C GLY A 1045 73.84 91.44 -67.50
N LEU A 1046 74.76 91.55 -66.52
CA LEU A 1046 75.55 92.70 -66.03
C LEU A 1046 75.07 93.48 -64.78
N VAL A 1047 75.81 93.24 -63.67
CA VAL A 1047 76.48 94.19 -62.73
C VAL A 1047 75.67 95.23 -61.93
N GLY A 1048 75.90 95.28 -60.60
CA GLY A 1048 76.09 96.58 -59.89
C GLY A 1048 75.37 96.84 -58.55
N VAL A 1049 76.05 96.53 -57.43
CA VAL A 1049 76.38 97.41 -56.27
C VAL A 1049 75.36 98.43 -55.67
N ALA A 1050 75.04 98.18 -54.40
CA ALA A 1050 74.97 99.06 -53.20
C ALA A 1050 73.78 100.01 -52.83
N ARG A 1051 73.46 99.88 -51.52
CA ARG A 1051 73.27 100.90 -50.44
C ARG A 1051 71.88 101.55 -50.17
N ARG A 1052 71.38 101.19 -48.97
CA ARG A 1052 71.01 102.02 -47.79
C ARG A 1052 69.71 102.88 -47.75
N ARG A 1053 69.04 102.68 -46.59
CA ARG A 1053 68.54 103.63 -45.55
C ARG A 1053 67.07 104.06 -45.56
N ARG A 1054 66.48 103.93 -44.35
CA ARG A 1054 65.55 104.79 -43.57
C ARG A 1054 64.27 105.29 -44.30
N ALA A 1055 63.10 105.30 -43.68
CA ALA A 1055 62.70 105.35 -42.27
C ALA A 1055 61.68 104.26 -41.93
#